data_AF-A0A4S4KGZ9-F1
#
_entry.id   AF-A0A4S4KGZ9-F1
#
_cell.length_a   1.000
_cell.length_b   1.000
_cell.length_c   1.000
_cell.angle_alpha   90.00
_cell.angle_beta   90.00
_cell.angle_gamma   90.00
#
_symmetry.space_group_name_H-M   'P 1'
#
loop_
_entity.id
_entity.type
_entity.pdbx_description
1 polymer ?
#
loop_
_entity_poly.entity_id
_entity_poly.type
_entity_poly.pdbx_seq_one_letter_code
_entity_poly.pdbx_strand_id
1 'polypeptide(L)'
;MLESYDSRTEAEHNALDKELTKNIDQLWVPAFEPPTHRDIWAALVDATCPSKGFKEYTGFFNNNTEELTKLLSAAWETKQFRSVRSLVYLNPSKKILIHKASPEDEMIAIKNAWDVEYVGDSHKVLLDTLRAMNRFARAKYSNILPVVQSSGMGKSRCVHEAARFVFTLPLNTRPTGESSGYPPSDSEVFTYFCDANRGTITEARAACCAFFKALFSSSIKFLENNLSTNFVTSQELALAWRGLLQDKRSELYADVCLEAKRLLAEGEIPRESGVEVVTLASHEGMKLRDVIRARVASKVPIREDIAIMLYVDEAHGLTSLVITEDPTRNMYTSFLSVAARFLGFDLVALTLSTNSSFTKLAPPADVHPSGRVVPKNALFLPSPFTELGFDCYEGGRALFRPNEMSLKDVAEESFMIKFGRPLFWTRWEGSANVNCVREDIISFAHTKLIGHGNTLPPGASPEERELNGLLAAIGTRVLLEFDTSREESRKREMQLVEGHMRIAYSITVDRQCIRSGYPSEPILAEAAAHEMNSKTQRIINVLSNSIDNGLIDKANRGELVARLILTQAYDKAIQTSYSQPWKYSRGVTVAAFLTALISEKYAEDVLNCAPDDGRIPLKEAFKNAYIRFTHFVQNGKNNKLDTDAALAGIVRGMAVQVEHNEHEIDIMVPITLGEDKLREEIMTGILIQVKDKAAAAVVTIDADEHYFFPADCKVPRPYITIVMQLCLQTVANVRQYRLPVSPQELSSPSRVMTKQSHRTPRSTKNSLHPCYQINIRGCSGAVYGVIDNKDAYAKVLASHNIIENHLRNAPRNIAALQRMKPVWDRNKQCFEWIEVPALQAGDGYGVVPMDNEGIFVGADPEGDADDISNPVGDL
;
A
#
# COMPACT_ATOMS: atom_id res chain seq x y z
N MET A 1 -8.39 32.10 15.46
CA MET A 1 -7.85 32.52 14.16
C MET A 1 -8.38 31.57 13.11
N LEU A 2 -9.33 32.05 12.33
CA LEU A 2 -9.93 31.32 11.23
C LEU A 2 -8.91 31.17 10.10
N GLU A 3 -8.69 29.95 9.63
CA GLU A 3 -7.77 29.69 8.52
C GLU A 3 -8.30 30.27 7.21
N SER A 4 -7.41 30.83 6.41
CA SER A 4 -7.73 31.40 5.10
C SER A 4 -6.86 30.82 3.99
N TYR A 5 -7.50 30.55 2.85
CA TYR A 5 -6.93 30.10 1.61
C TYR A 5 -7.73 30.73 0.45
N ASP A 6 -7.05 31.29 -0.55
CA ASP A 6 -7.73 31.87 -1.72
C ASP A 6 -7.06 31.46 -3.03
N SER A 7 -7.84 30.90 -3.94
CA SER A 7 -7.39 30.49 -5.28
C SER A 7 -8.07 31.29 -6.40
N ARG A 8 -8.92 32.27 -6.05
CA ARG A 8 -9.64 33.11 -7.02
C ARG A 8 -8.79 34.30 -7.45
N THR A 9 -8.99 34.70 -8.69
CA THR A 9 -8.44 35.91 -9.29
C THR A 9 -9.19 37.15 -8.79
N GLU A 10 -8.58 38.32 -8.95
CA GLU A 10 -9.22 39.60 -8.58
C GLU A 10 -10.52 39.86 -9.36
N ALA A 11 -10.58 39.43 -10.63
CA ALA A 11 -11.78 39.54 -11.45
C ALA A 11 -12.95 38.70 -10.91
N GLU A 12 -12.68 37.47 -10.48
CA GLU A 12 -13.68 36.61 -9.82
C GLU A 12 -14.14 37.20 -8.49
N HIS A 13 -13.21 37.82 -7.74
CA HIS A 13 -13.58 38.48 -6.50
C HIS A 13 -14.58 39.62 -6.72
N ASN A 14 -14.31 40.47 -7.71
CA ASN A 14 -15.14 41.61 -8.06
C ASN A 14 -16.51 41.19 -8.62
N ALA A 15 -16.59 40.08 -9.35
CA ALA A 15 -17.86 39.53 -9.85
C ALA A 15 -18.76 39.08 -8.68
N LEU A 16 -18.19 38.34 -7.73
CA LEU A 16 -18.90 37.85 -6.55
C LEU A 16 -19.33 38.98 -5.60
N ASP A 17 -18.53 40.04 -5.44
CA ASP A 17 -18.94 41.21 -4.63
C ASP A 17 -20.16 41.92 -5.24
N LYS A 18 -20.23 42.02 -6.59
CA LYS A 18 -21.40 42.56 -7.29
C LYS A 18 -22.63 41.68 -7.12
N GLU A 19 -22.47 40.36 -7.20
CA GLU A 19 -23.56 39.40 -7.01
C GLU A 19 -24.08 39.42 -5.57
N LEU A 20 -23.19 39.45 -4.58
CA LEU A 20 -23.56 39.58 -3.17
C LEU A 20 -24.33 40.88 -2.90
N THR A 21 -23.86 42.00 -3.45
CA THR A 21 -24.55 43.30 -3.30
C THR A 21 -25.96 43.22 -3.88
N LYS A 22 -26.11 42.62 -5.08
CA LYS A 22 -27.41 42.39 -5.71
C LYS A 22 -28.32 41.48 -4.86
N ASN A 23 -27.79 40.40 -4.27
CA ASN A 23 -28.57 39.48 -3.45
C ASN A 23 -29.06 40.15 -2.16
N ILE A 24 -28.20 40.95 -1.53
CA ILE A 24 -28.59 41.71 -0.34
C ILE A 24 -29.62 42.79 -0.69
N ASP A 25 -29.44 43.52 -1.79
CA ASP A 25 -30.41 44.53 -2.27
C ASP A 25 -31.77 43.92 -2.66
N GLN A 26 -31.80 42.66 -3.10
CA GLN A 26 -33.03 41.93 -3.40
C GLN A 26 -33.74 41.42 -2.15
N LEU A 27 -32.96 40.99 -1.15
CA LEU A 27 -33.50 40.44 0.09
C LEU A 27 -33.95 41.56 1.05
N TRP A 28 -33.30 42.73 1.00
CA TRP A 28 -33.49 43.81 1.95
C TRP A 28 -33.84 45.14 1.26
N VAL A 29 -34.98 45.71 1.66
CA VAL A 29 -35.40 47.05 1.22
C VAL A 29 -34.72 48.10 2.11
N PRO A 30 -34.00 49.11 1.57
CA PRO A 30 -33.16 50.04 2.32
C PRO A 30 -33.84 50.93 3.39
N ALA A 31 -35.14 50.77 3.62
CA ALA A 31 -35.94 51.66 4.46
C ALA A 31 -35.96 51.28 5.96
N PHE A 32 -35.46 50.10 6.35
CA PHE A 32 -35.46 49.64 7.74
C PHE A 32 -34.20 48.85 8.08
N GLU A 33 -33.29 49.49 8.84
CA GLU A 33 -32.11 48.91 9.52
C GLU A 33 -30.99 48.27 8.66
N PRO A 34 -29.71 48.29 9.12
CA PRO A 34 -28.58 47.71 8.39
C PRO A 34 -28.40 46.19 8.60
N PRO A 35 -27.79 45.48 7.61
CA PRO A 35 -27.26 44.13 7.71
C PRO A 35 -27.10 43.49 9.09
N THR A 36 -27.86 42.50 9.56
CA THR A 36 -27.27 41.74 10.69
C THR A 36 -26.09 40.93 10.14
N HIS A 37 -25.04 40.72 10.95
CA HIS A 37 -23.89 39.91 10.51
C HIS A 37 -24.29 38.51 10.06
N ARG A 38 -25.38 37.97 10.63
CA ARG A 38 -25.94 36.68 10.24
C ARG A 38 -26.55 36.71 8.85
N ASP A 39 -27.19 37.80 8.47
CA ASP A 39 -27.78 37.98 7.14
C ASP A 39 -26.70 38.20 6.08
N ILE A 40 -25.69 39.02 6.40
CA ILE A 40 -24.50 39.20 5.55
C ILE A 40 -23.80 37.85 5.35
N TRP A 41 -23.62 37.07 6.40
CA TRP A 41 -23.02 35.73 6.33
C TRP A 41 -23.84 34.78 5.46
N ALA A 42 -25.16 34.72 5.64
CA ALA A 42 -26.03 33.86 4.85
C ALA A 42 -25.97 34.21 3.35
N ALA A 43 -26.11 35.50 3.01
CA ALA A 43 -26.02 35.96 1.63
C ALA A 43 -24.65 35.67 0.99
N LEU A 44 -23.58 35.74 1.80
CA LEU A 44 -22.21 35.49 1.35
C LEU A 44 -21.95 33.99 1.14
N VAL A 45 -22.51 33.11 1.98
CA VAL A 45 -22.51 31.67 1.76
C VAL A 45 -23.26 31.33 0.47
N ASP A 46 -24.46 31.88 0.27
CA ASP A 46 -25.26 31.63 -0.93
C ASP A 46 -24.56 32.09 -2.21
N ALA A 47 -23.94 33.28 -2.19
CA ALA A 47 -23.20 33.81 -3.35
C ALA A 47 -21.91 33.04 -3.64
N THR A 48 -21.27 32.44 -2.62
CA THR A 48 -19.93 31.83 -2.76
C THR A 48 -19.97 30.31 -2.89
N CYS A 49 -20.91 29.65 -2.21
CA CYS A 49 -21.02 28.20 -2.11
C CYS A 49 -22.49 27.77 -1.85
N PRO A 50 -23.37 27.85 -2.87
CA PRO A 50 -24.81 27.60 -2.71
C PRO A 50 -25.16 26.14 -2.37
N SER A 51 -24.19 25.22 -2.39
CA SER A 51 -24.37 23.81 -2.01
C SER A 51 -24.40 23.57 -0.50
N LYS A 52 -24.03 24.56 0.34
CA LYS A 52 -24.02 24.43 1.80
C LYS A 52 -25.41 24.64 2.39
N GLY A 53 -25.86 23.70 3.23
CA GLY A 53 -27.20 23.74 3.81
C GLY A 53 -27.35 24.75 4.96
N PHE A 54 -28.58 25.22 5.19
CA PHE A 54 -28.94 26.19 6.25
C PHE A 54 -28.38 25.85 7.65
N LYS A 55 -28.47 24.57 8.05
CA LYS A 55 -27.98 24.10 9.35
C LYS A 55 -26.46 24.18 9.48
N GLU A 56 -25.74 23.94 8.38
CA GLU A 56 -24.27 23.87 8.35
C GLU A 56 -23.66 25.27 8.57
N TYR A 57 -24.06 26.26 7.77
CA TYR A 57 -23.48 27.60 7.90
C TYR A 57 -23.98 28.37 9.12
N THR A 58 -25.17 28.05 9.63
CA THR A 58 -25.65 28.58 10.91
C THR A 58 -24.83 28.02 12.08
N GLY A 59 -24.53 26.72 12.07
CA GLY A 59 -23.67 26.09 13.07
C GLY A 59 -22.26 26.69 13.07
N PHE A 60 -21.68 26.89 11.89
CA PHE A 60 -20.36 27.53 11.76
C PHE A 60 -20.34 28.97 12.29
N PHE A 61 -21.36 29.76 11.97
CA PHE A 61 -21.48 31.15 12.46
C PHE A 61 -21.52 31.17 13.99
N ASN A 62 -22.40 30.37 14.59
CA ASN A 62 -22.57 30.33 16.05
C ASN A 62 -21.26 29.95 16.77
N ASN A 63 -20.54 28.96 16.24
CA ASN A 63 -19.28 28.48 16.82
C ASN A 63 -18.12 29.49 16.70
N ASN A 64 -18.21 30.47 15.79
CA ASN A 64 -17.14 31.42 15.49
C ASN A 64 -17.60 32.88 15.54
N THR A 65 -18.68 33.16 16.29
CA THR A 65 -19.42 34.42 16.26
C THR A 65 -18.52 35.64 16.43
N GLU A 66 -17.62 35.65 17.42
CA GLU A 66 -16.78 36.81 17.73
C GLU A 66 -15.82 37.18 16.58
N GLU A 67 -15.18 36.19 15.96
CA GLU A 67 -14.17 36.39 14.93
C GLU A 67 -14.82 36.70 13.56
N LEU A 68 -15.90 35.99 13.22
CA LEU A 68 -16.68 36.26 12.02
C LEU A 68 -17.34 37.64 12.05
N THR A 69 -17.85 38.08 13.20
CA THR A 69 -18.49 39.40 13.33
C THR A 69 -17.49 40.52 13.05
N LYS A 70 -16.25 40.41 13.54
CA LYS A 70 -15.16 41.38 13.25
C LYS A 70 -14.84 41.42 11.75
N LEU A 71 -14.69 40.26 11.11
CA LEU A 71 -14.39 40.16 9.67
C LEU A 71 -15.54 40.69 8.80
N LEU A 72 -16.78 40.36 9.15
CA LEU A 72 -17.98 40.78 8.43
C LEU A 72 -18.22 42.29 8.58
N SER A 73 -17.97 42.88 9.76
CA SER A 73 -18.03 44.34 9.93
C SER A 73 -17.05 45.06 9.01
N ALA A 74 -15.77 44.66 9.03
CA ALA A 74 -14.74 45.28 8.20
C ALA A 74 -15.01 45.11 6.69
N ALA A 75 -15.50 43.94 6.29
CA ALA A 75 -15.89 43.67 4.91
C ALA A 75 -17.12 44.48 4.48
N TRP A 76 -18.09 44.67 5.38
CA TRP A 76 -19.32 45.42 5.10
C TRP A 76 -19.09 46.92 4.95
N GLU A 77 -18.16 47.51 5.73
CA GLU A 77 -17.75 48.91 5.64
C GLU A 77 -17.06 49.21 4.30
N THR A 78 -16.16 48.32 3.88
CA THR A 78 -15.36 48.49 2.66
C THR A 78 -16.05 47.98 1.39
N LYS A 79 -17.17 47.26 1.54
CA LYS A 79 -17.84 46.50 0.47
C LYS A 79 -16.91 45.51 -0.25
N GLN A 80 -15.89 45.03 0.45
CA GLN A 80 -14.92 44.06 -0.06
C GLN A 80 -14.95 42.82 0.83
N PHE A 81 -15.51 41.73 0.31
CA PHE A 81 -15.71 40.50 1.09
C PHE A 81 -14.61 39.47 0.87
N ARG A 82 -13.44 39.89 0.37
CA ARG A 82 -12.34 38.98 0.05
C ARG A 82 -11.86 38.23 1.29
N SER A 83 -11.55 38.94 2.38
CA SER A 83 -11.06 38.36 3.63
C SER A 83 -12.00 37.28 4.20
N VAL A 84 -13.32 37.47 4.08
CA VAL A 84 -14.33 36.51 4.50
C VAL A 84 -14.41 35.34 3.51
N ARG A 85 -14.42 35.60 2.21
CA ARG A 85 -14.47 34.56 1.18
C ARG A 85 -13.22 33.70 1.13
N SER A 86 -12.06 34.24 1.52
CA SER A 86 -10.82 33.50 1.65
C SER A 86 -10.85 32.53 2.83
N LEU A 87 -11.86 32.53 3.71
CA LEU A 87 -11.94 31.54 4.78
C LEU A 87 -12.03 30.13 4.19
N VAL A 88 -11.26 29.18 4.75
CA VAL A 88 -11.26 27.77 4.29
C VAL A 88 -12.67 27.17 4.28
N TYR A 89 -13.56 27.63 5.15
CA TYR A 89 -14.97 27.22 5.15
C TYR A 89 -15.71 27.55 3.83
N LEU A 90 -15.44 28.72 3.23
CA LEU A 90 -16.07 29.20 2.00
C LEU A 90 -15.24 28.92 0.75
N ASN A 91 -13.96 28.67 0.94
CA ASN A 91 -13.03 28.30 -0.11
C ASN A 91 -12.15 27.14 0.37
N PRO A 92 -12.72 25.93 0.52
CA PRO A 92 -11.94 24.78 0.89
C PRO A 92 -10.83 24.61 -0.15
N SER A 93 -9.60 24.37 0.32
CA SER A 93 -8.52 23.96 -0.58
C SER A 93 -9.03 22.85 -1.50
N LYS A 94 -8.64 22.86 -2.78
CA LYS A 94 -8.99 21.81 -3.77
C LYS A 94 -8.44 20.42 -3.41
N LYS A 95 -8.27 20.10 -2.13
CA LYS A 95 -8.31 18.72 -1.63
C LYS A 95 -9.74 18.25 -1.84
N ILE A 96 -9.94 17.58 -2.99
CA ILE A 96 -11.10 16.76 -3.35
C ILE A 96 -12.41 17.35 -2.81
N LEU A 97 -13.18 18.08 -3.62
CA LEU A 97 -14.59 18.31 -3.30
C LEU A 97 -15.30 16.95 -3.35
N ILE A 98 -15.27 16.25 -2.22
CA ILE A 98 -15.81 14.91 -2.05
C ILE A 98 -17.30 15.04 -1.85
N HIS A 99 -18.11 14.51 -2.76
CA HIS A 99 -19.47 14.09 -2.41
C HIS A 99 -19.33 12.88 -1.47
N LYS A 100 -19.04 13.14 -0.19
CA LYS A 100 -18.91 12.06 0.80
C LYS A 100 -20.29 11.46 1.01
N ALA A 101 -20.41 10.16 0.79
CA ALA A 101 -21.66 9.44 1.04
C ALA A 101 -22.10 9.66 2.50
N SER A 102 -23.41 9.75 2.73
CA SER A 102 -23.91 9.88 4.10
C SER A 102 -23.60 8.61 4.91
N PRO A 103 -23.45 8.68 6.24
CA PRO A 103 -23.22 7.48 7.06
C PRO A 103 -24.31 6.40 6.89
N GLU A 104 -25.55 6.81 6.59
CA GLU A 104 -26.68 5.91 6.32
C GLU A 104 -26.49 5.16 5.00
N ASP A 105 -26.13 5.89 3.94
CA ASP A 105 -25.80 5.34 2.62
C ASP A 105 -24.64 4.34 2.70
N GLU A 106 -23.61 4.69 3.47
CA GLU A 106 -22.47 3.80 3.72
C GLU A 106 -22.90 2.51 4.42
N MET A 107 -23.77 2.61 5.42
CA MET A 107 -24.27 1.45 6.17
C MET A 107 -25.10 0.52 5.28
N ILE A 108 -25.98 1.08 4.43
CA ILE A 108 -26.76 0.32 3.45
C ILE A 108 -25.83 -0.42 2.49
N ALA A 109 -24.85 0.28 1.91
CA ALA A 109 -23.91 -0.31 0.97
C ALA A 109 -23.08 -1.43 1.62
N ILE A 110 -22.63 -1.25 2.87
CA ILE A 110 -21.87 -2.26 3.61
C ILE A 110 -22.74 -3.49 3.94
N LYS A 111 -24.00 -3.30 4.34
CA LYS A 111 -24.92 -4.41 4.61
C LYS A 111 -25.19 -5.22 3.34
N ASN A 112 -25.49 -4.54 2.24
CA ASN A 112 -25.69 -5.20 0.95
C ASN A 112 -24.42 -5.93 0.48
N ALA A 113 -23.25 -5.29 0.63
CA ALA A 113 -21.96 -5.89 0.32
C ALA A 113 -21.67 -7.14 1.17
N TRP A 114 -22.12 -7.15 2.43
CA TRP A 114 -22.06 -8.36 3.25
C TRP A 114 -22.92 -9.46 2.67
N ASP A 115 -24.11 -9.18 2.16
CA ASP A 115 -25.02 -10.23 1.67
C ASP A 115 -24.66 -10.77 0.28
N VAL A 116 -23.72 -10.14 -0.45
CA VAL A 116 -23.17 -10.64 -1.72
C VAL A 116 -22.62 -12.06 -1.56
N GLU A 117 -22.85 -12.91 -2.57
CA GLU A 117 -22.37 -14.29 -2.60
C GLU A 117 -20.86 -14.39 -2.31
N TYR A 118 -20.48 -15.33 -1.44
CA TYR A 118 -19.07 -15.56 -1.15
C TYR A 118 -18.39 -16.27 -2.33
N VAL A 119 -17.31 -15.69 -2.82
CA VAL A 119 -16.56 -16.24 -3.95
C VAL A 119 -15.18 -16.74 -3.51
N GLY A 120 -14.81 -17.94 -3.98
CA GLY A 120 -13.53 -18.59 -3.72
C GLY A 120 -13.57 -19.59 -2.56
N ASP A 121 -12.42 -20.19 -2.28
CA ASP A 121 -12.31 -21.35 -1.39
C ASP A 121 -11.54 -21.07 -0.09
N SER A 122 -11.22 -19.81 0.25
CA SER A 122 -10.44 -19.49 1.46
C SER A 122 -11.07 -20.02 2.75
N HIS A 123 -12.40 -20.08 2.84
CA HIS A 123 -13.09 -20.67 3.98
C HIS A 123 -12.85 -22.19 4.11
N LYS A 124 -12.67 -22.90 2.99
CA LYS A 124 -12.33 -24.32 2.97
C LYS A 124 -10.88 -24.53 3.39
N VAL A 125 -9.96 -23.73 2.86
CA VAL A 125 -8.53 -23.73 3.25
C VAL A 125 -8.39 -23.44 4.76
N LEU A 126 -9.17 -22.50 5.29
CA LEU A 126 -9.24 -22.23 6.72
C LEU A 126 -9.72 -23.46 7.50
N LEU A 127 -10.82 -24.09 7.08
CA LEU A 127 -11.35 -25.29 7.76
C LEU A 127 -10.35 -26.45 7.77
N ASP A 128 -9.65 -26.70 6.66
CA ASP A 128 -8.63 -27.74 6.58
C ASP A 128 -7.45 -27.43 7.51
N THR A 129 -7.06 -26.16 7.61
CA THR A 129 -6.05 -25.69 8.57
C THR A 129 -6.50 -25.93 10.02
N LEU A 130 -7.74 -25.55 10.36
CA LEU A 130 -8.30 -25.74 11.70
C LEU A 130 -8.43 -27.23 12.07
N ARG A 131 -8.82 -28.09 11.12
CA ARG A 131 -8.89 -29.55 11.33
C ARG A 131 -7.50 -30.15 11.52
N ALA A 132 -6.51 -29.71 10.76
CA ALA A 132 -5.13 -30.10 10.97
C ALA A 132 -4.65 -29.69 12.38
N MET A 133 -4.91 -28.44 12.79
CA MET A 133 -4.59 -27.96 14.13
C MET A 133 -5.26 -28.79 15.22
N ASN A 134 -6.57 -29.03 15.12
CA ASN A 134 -7.33 -29.76 16.14
C ASN A 134 -6.79 -31.20 16.34
N ARG A 135 -6.41 -31.89 15.26
CA ARG A 135 -5.84 -33.25 15.33
C ARG A 135 -4.54 -33.32 16.13
N PHE A 136 -3.73 -32.26 16.09
CA PHE A 136 -2.42 -32.21 16.75
C PHE A 136 -2.42 -31.33 18.02
N ALA A 137 -3.56 -30.80 18.44
CA ALA A 137 -3.68 -29.86 19.54
C ALA A 137 -3.39 -30.52 20.90
N ARG A 138 -2.11 -30.53 21.29
CA ARG A 138 -1.65 -31.14 22.56
C ARG A 138 -0.96 -30.17 23.50
N ALA A 139 -0.54 -29.02 22.98
CA ALA A 139 0.20 -28.01 23.72
C ALA A 139 -0.67 -26.78 24.00
N LYS A 140 -0.28 -25.98 24.99
CA LYS A 140 -1.01 -24.75 25.33
C LYS A 140 -1.01 -23.80 24.12
N TYR A 141 -2.15 -23.19 23.83
CA TYR A 141 -2.42 -22.31 22.67
C TYR A 141 -2.51 -23.00 21.31
N SER A 142 -2.35 -24.33 21.23
CA SER A 142 -2.45 -25.06 19.96
C SER A 142 -3.84 -25.04 19.33
N ASN A 143 -4.88 -24.67 20.08
CA ASN A 143 -6.25 -24.52 19.61
C ASN A 143 -6.64 -23.08 19.22
N ILE A 144 -5.68 -22.13 19.17
CA ILE A 144 -5.96 -20.73 18.86
C ILE A 144 -5.24 -20.31 17.58
N LEU A 145 -6.00 -19.84 16.59
CA LEU A 145 -5.49 -19.38 15.30
C LEU A 145 -5.78 -17.88 15.08
N PRO A 146 -4.75 -17.01 15.11
CA PRO A 146 -4.92 -15.64 14.66
C PRO A 146 -5.11 -15.60 13.13
N VAL A 147 -6.11 -14.86 12.65
CA VAL A 147 -6.27 -14.54 11.22
C VAL A 147 -5.79 -13.11 11.01
N VAL A 148 -4.68 -12.95 10.31
CA VAL A 148 -3.96 -11.68 10.19
C VAL A 148 -3.96 -11.25 8.74
N GLN A 149 -4.65 -10.15 8.45
CA GLN A 149 -4.64 -9.55 7.13
C GLN A 149 -5.17 -8.12 7.17
N SER A 150 -4.83 -7.31 6.18
CA SER A 150 -5.32 -5.93 6.06
C SER A 150 -6.85 -5.80 6.00
N SER A 151 -7.33 -4.57 6.22
CA SER A 151 -8.74 -4.21 6.08
C SER A 151 -9.23 -4.49 4.66
N GLY A 152 -10.47 -5.00 4.53
CA GLY A 152 -11.11 -5.23 3.23
C GLY A 152 -10.80 -6.57 2.55
N MET A 153 -9.92 -7.40 3.13
CA MET A 153 -9.57 -8.73 2.59
C MET A 153 -10.60 -9.83 2.94
N GLY A 154 -11.72 -9.47 3.56
CA GLY A 154 -12.82 -10.42 3.82
C GLY A 154 -12.60 -11.38 4.99
N LYS A 155 -11.77 -11.04 5.99
CA LYS A 155 -11.53 -11.86 7.21
C LYS A 155 -12.83 -12.35 7.85
N SER A 156 -13.66 -11.42 8.30
CA SER A 156 -14.93 -11.71 8.98
C SER A 156 -15.87 -12.52 8.10
N ARG A 157 -15.91 -12.21 6.80
CA ARG A 157 -16.74 -12.93 5.83
C ARG A 157 -16.25 -14.37 5.62
N CYS A 158 -14.93 -14.60 5.51
CA CYS A 158 -14.32 -15.91 5.38
C CYS A 158 -14.67 -16.83 6.55
N VAL A 159 -14.52 -16.34 7.79
CA VAL A 159 -14.88 -17.12 8.99
C VAL A 159 -16.38 -17.31 9.11
N HIS A 160 -17.18 -16.31 8.73
CA HIS A 160 -18.64 -16.42 8.70
C HIS A 160 -19.12 -17.45 7.65
N GLU A 161 -18.40 -17.63 6.55
CA GLU A 161 -18.67 -18.68 5.56
C GLU A 161 -18.25 -20.06 6.08
N ALA A 162 -17.10 -20.16 6.77
CA ALA A 162 -16.68 -21.38 7.44
C ALA A 162 -17.69 -21.87 8.49
N ALA A 163 -18.43 -20.95 9.11
CA ALA A 163 -19.49 -21.24 10.09
C ALA A 163 -20.68 -22.03 9.52
N ARG A 164 -20.76 -22.21 8.19
CA ARG A 164 -21.74 -23.12 7.56
C ARG A 164 -21.43 -24.60 7.80
N PHE A 165 -20.18 -24.93 8.15
CA PHE A 165 -19.71 -26.31 8.22
C PHE A 165 -19.47 -26.79 9.66
N VAL A 166 -19.31 -25.86 10.61
CA VAL A 166 -18.98 -26.16 12.01
C VAL A 166 -19.87 -25.33 12.94
N PHE A 167 -20.34 -25.92 14.04
CA PHE A 167 -21.09 -25.19 15.06
C PHE A 167 -20.24 -24.03 15.60
N THR A 168 -20.73 -22.80 15.44
CA THR A 168 -19.91 -21.60 15.61
C THR A 168 -20.47 -20.63 16.64
N LEU A 169 -19.61 -20.10 17.51
CA LEU A 169 -19.90 -19.02 18.45
C LEU A 169 -19.22 -17.73 17.95
N PRO A 170 -19.95 -16.84 17.24
CA PRO A 170 -19.38 -15.64 16.63
C PRO A 170 -19.38 -14.46 17.60
N LEU A 171 -18.23 -13.91 17.97
CA LEU A 171 -18.12 -12.70 18.80
C LEU A 171 -17.58 -11.52 17.98
N ASN A 172 -18.05 -10.32 18.26
CA ASN A 172 -17.48 -9.07 17.77
C ASN A 172 -17.33 -8.11 18.96
N THR A 173 -16.09 -7.81 19.31
CA THR A 173 -15.78 -6.99 20.50
C THR A 173 -15.46 -5.54 20.17
N ARG A 174 -15.91 -5.03 19.02
CA ARG A 174 -15.62 -3.65 18.61
C ARG A 174 -16.15 -2.66 19.67
N PRO A 175 -15.36 -1.66 20.09
CA PRO A 175 -15.82 -0.62 21.01
C PRO A 175 -17.08 0.10 20.51
N THR A 176 -17.97 0.47 21.43
CA THR A 176 -19.28 1.08 21.13
C THR A 176 -19.20 2.46 20.44
N GLY A 177 -18.03 3.13 20.48
CA GLY A 177 -17.78 4.38 19.79
C GLY A 177 -17.33 4.26 18.32
N GLU A 178 -17.08 3.04 17.82
CA GLU A 178 -16.63 2.79 16.44
C GLU A 178 -17.82 2.29 15.58
N SER A 179 -18.45 3.19 14.80
CA SER A 179 -19.74 2.93 14.14
C SER A 179 -19.68 2.39 12.70
N SER A 180 -18.51 2.29 12.06
CA SER A 180 -18.40 2.11 10.60
C SER A 180 -18.07 0.70 10.10
N GLY A 181 -18.14 -0.33 10.95
CA GLY A 181 -17.75 -1.70 10.58
C GLY A 181 -18.90 -2.72 10.60
N TYR A 182 -18.76 -3.79 9.82
CA TYR A 182 -19.71 -4.90 9.75
C TYR A 182 -18.95 -6.24 9.83
N PRO A 183 -19.44 -7.28 10.53
CA PRO A 183 -20.73 -7.37 11.24
C PRO A 183 -20.85 -6.38 12.41
N PRO A 184 -22.08 -6.14 12.92
CA PRO A 184 -22.31 -5.27 14.07
C PRO A 184 -21.55 -5.74 15.30
N SER A 185 -21.23 -4.81 16.20
CA SER A 185 -20.60 -5.12 17.49
C SER A 185 -21.57 -5.85 18.43
N ASP A 186 -21.08 -6.83 19.18
CA ASP A 186 -21.77 -7.38 20.34
C ASP A 186 -21.51 -6.45 21.54
N SER A 187 -22.13 -5.27 21.51
CA SER A 187 -21.89 -4.17 22.46
C SER A 187 -22.01 -4.59 23.93
N GLU A 188 -22.89 -5.53 24.24
CA GLU A 188 -23.10 -6.06 25.59
C GLU A 188 -21.90 -6.88 26.07
N VAL A 189 -21.29 -7.66 25.16
CA VAL A 189 -20.08 -8.43 25.45
C VAL A 189 -18.90 -7.50 25.72
N PHE A 190 -18.71 -6.48 24.85
CA PHE A 190 -17.68 -5.48 25.09
C PHE A 190 -17.90 -4.75 26.42
N THR A 191 -19.13 -4.34 26.71
CA THR A 191 -19.50 -3.67 27.97
C THR A 191 -19.25 -4.57 29.18
N TYR A 192 -19.59 -5.86 29.11
CA TYR A 192 -19.28 -6.82 30.18
C TYR A 192 -17.79 -6.84 30.52
N PHE A 193 -16.92 -6.94 29.51
CA PHE A 193 -15.46 -6.92 29.73
C PHE A 193 -14.95 -5.54 30.13
N CYS A 194 -15.63 -4.47 29.71
CA CYS A 194 -15.36 -3.10 30.12
C CYS A 194 -15.61 -2.89 31.63
N ASP A 195 -16.71 -3.44 32.14
CA ASP A 195 -17.16 -3.31 33.53
C ASP A 195 -16.50 -4.31 34.49
N ALA A 196 -15.91 -5.38 33.96
CA ALA A 196 -15.25 -6.41 34.75
C ALA A 196 -14.12 -5.84 35.63
N ASN A 197 -13.91 -6.42 36.81
CA ASN A 197 -12.78 -6.04 37.64
C ASN A 197 -11.46 -6.43 36.94
N ARG A 198 -10.56 -5.46 36.80
CA ARG A 198 -9.26 -5.58 36.14
C ARG A 198 -8.11 -5.15 37.05
N GLY A 199 -8.31 -5.20 38.38
CA GLY A 199 -7.27 -4.94 39.36
C GLY A 199 -6.08 -5.87 39.14
N THR A 200 -6.32 -7.17 39.17
CA THR A 200 -5.31 -8.22 39.00
C THR A 200 -5.59 -9.12 37.79
N ILE A 201 -4.59 -9.90 37.37
CA ILE A 201 -4.78 -10.91 36.32
C ILE A 201 -5.73 -12.05 36.72
N THR A 202 -5.80 -12.37 38.01
CA THR A 202 -6.67 -13.45 38.51
C THR A 202 -8.13 -13.04 38.36
N GLU A 203 -8.46 -11.80 38.68
CA GLU A 203 -9.80 -11.24 38.50
C GLU A 203 -10.20 -11.19 37.02
N ALA A 204 -9.31 -10.74 36.14
CA ALA A 204 -9.57 -10.74 34.70
C ALA A 204 -9.80 -12.15 34.15
N ARG A 205 -9.07 -13.15 34.66
CA ARG A 205 -9.27 -14.56 34.31
C ARG A 205 -10.59 -15.11 34.86
N ALA A 206 -10.98 -14.74 36.08
CA ALA A 206 -12.26 -15.14 36.66
C ALA A 206 -13.43 -14.59 35.81
N ALA A 207 -13.37 -13.33 35.38
CA ALA A 207 -14.34 -12.76 34.46
C ALA A 207 -14.39 -13.52 33.12
N CYS A 208 -13.24 -13.84 32.53
CA CYS A 208 -13.20 -14.66 31.32
C CYS A 208 -13.80 -16.06 31.53
N CYS A 209 -13.53 -16.71 32.67
CA CYS A 209 -14.09 -18.02 32.99
C CYS A 209 -15.62 -17.95 33.17
N ALA A 210 -16.12 -16.92 33.84
CA ALA A 210 -17.55 -16.69 34.00
C ALA A 210 -18.23 -16.47 32.66
N PHE A 211 -17.63 -15.66 31.80
CA PHE A 211 -18.09 -15.48 30.44
C PHE A 211 -18.13 -16.80 29.67
N PHE A 212 -17.06 -17.61 29.66
CA PHE A 212 -17.06 -18.88 28.93
C PHE A 212 -18.05 -19.90 29.50
N LYS A 213 -18.15 -20.03 30.84
CA LYS A 213 -19.13 -20.91 31.47
C LYS A 213 -20.56 -20.52 31.07
N ALA A 214 -20.88 -19.23 31.14
CA ALA A 214 -22.16 -18.67 30.71
C ALA A 214 -22.39 -18.84 29.20
N LEU A 215 -21.37 -18.61 28.38
CA LEU A 215 -21.43 -18.79 26.93
C LEU A 215 -21.86 -20.20 26.57
N PHE A 216 -21.21 -21.22 27.16
CA PHE A 216 -21.54 -22.61 26.88
C PHE A 216 -22.91 -22.99 27.44
N SER A 217 -23.23 -22.63 28.68
CA SER A 217 -24.53 -22.99 29.28
C SER A 217 -25.71 -22.29 28.61
N SER A 218 -25.60 -21.00 28.28
CA SER A 218 -26.63 -20.28 27.52
C SER A 218 -26.74 -20.81 26.10
N SER A 219 -25.63 -21.18 25.44
CA SER A 219 -25.69 -21.82 24.11
C SER A 219 -26.44 -23.16 24.13
N ILE A 220 -26.26 -23.98 25.18
CA ILE A 220 -27.04 -25.22 25.36
C ILE A 220 -28.53 -24.90 25.45
N LYS A 221 -28.91 -23.99 26.36
CA LYS A 221 -30.32 -23.56 26.53
C LYS A 221 -30.90 -23.02 25.22
N PHE A 222 -30.13 -22.21 24.52
CA PHE A 222 -30.55 -21.57 23.27
C PHE A 222 -30.76 -22.58 22.15
N LEU A 223 -29.83 -23.54 22.02
CA LEU A 223 -29.95 -24.66 21.10
C LEU A 223 -31.19 -25.49 21.41
N GLU A 224 -31.40 -25.85 22.68
CA GLU A 224 -32.53 -26.70 23.09
C GLU A 224 -33.89 -26.04 22.89
N ASN A 225 -33.99 -24.74 23.18
CA ASN A 225 -35.24 -23.99 23.10
C ASN A 225 -35.65 -23.63 21.67
N ASN A 226 -34.67 -23.41 20.77
CA ASN A 226 -34.96 -22.89 19.42
C ASN A 226 -34.80 -23.95 18.33
N LEU A 227 -33.99 -24.99 18.53
CA LEU A 227 -33.79 -26.07 17.57
C LEU A 227 -34.25 -27.39 18.20
N SER A 228 -35.45 -27.85 17.85
CA SER A 228 -36.07 -29.06 18.41
C SER A 228 -35.78 -30.35 17.63
N THR A 229 -35.25 -30.24 16.42
CA THR A 229 -34.99 -31.38 15.53
C THR A 229 -33.58 -31.96 15.73
N ASN A 230 -33.45 -33.26 15.44
CA ASN A 230 -32.15 -33.88 15.21
C ASN A 230 -31.75 -33.68 13.74
N PHE A 231 -30.46 -33.65 13.47
CA PHE A 231 -29.87 -33.37 12.16
C PHE A 231 -29.14 -34.61 11.64
N VAL A 232 -29.09 -34.78 10.33
CA VAL A 232 -28.38 -35.92 9.71
C VAL A 232 -26.88 -35.70 9.80
N THR A 233 -26.42 -34.47 9.53
CA THR A 233 -25.00 -34.09 9.49
C THR A 233 -24.68 -32.90 10.41
N SER A 234 -23.41 -32.80 10.83
CA SER A 234 -22.92 -31.63 11.57
C SER A 234 -23.08 -30.32 10.80
N GLN A 235 -22.98 -30.39 9.45
CA GLN A 235 -23.16 -29.24 8.58
C GLN A 235 -24.61 -28.71 8.60
N GLU A 236 -25.61 -29.60 8.61
CA GLU A 236 -27.01 -29.20 8.73
C GLU A 236 -27.28 -28.48 10.06
N LEU A 237 -26.75 -29.02 11.17
CA LEU A 237 -26.84 -28.36 12.47
C LEU A 237 -26.13 -26.99 12.46
N ALA A 238 -24.94 -26.90 11.88
CA ALA A 238 -24.20 -25.65 11.78
C ALA A 238 -24.95 -24.59 10.96
N LEU A 239 -25.58 -24.98 9.85
CA LEU A 239 -26.42 -24.09 9.03
C LEU A 239 -27.65 -23.59 9.81
N ALA A 240 -28.36 -24.49 10.50
CA ALA A 240 -29.53 -24.12 11.31
C ALA A 240 -29.15 -23.18 12.45
N TRP A 241 -28.05 -23.48 13.16
CA TRP A 241 -27.51 -22.63 14.22
C TRP A 241 -27.07 -21.26 13.70
N ARG A 242 -26.35 -21.22 12.57
CA ARG A 242 -25.94 -19.98 11.92
C ARG A 242 -27.14 -19.11 11.54
N GLY A 243 -28.19 -19.70 10.96
CA GLY A 243 -29.43 -19.00 10.62
C GLY A 243 -30.10 -18.40 11.86
N LEU A 244 -30.23 -19.17 12.94
CA LEU A 244 -30.77 -18.70 14.21
C LEU A 244 -30.01 -17.48 14.77
N LEU A 245 -28.68 -17.49 14.69
CA LEU A 245 -27.84 -16.38 15.14
C LEU A 245 -27.88 -15.15 14.22
N GLN A 246 -28.36 -15.25 12.98
CA GLN A 246 -28.55 -14.03 12.17
C GLN A 246 -29.63 -13.13 12.77
N ASP A 247 -30.66 -13.72 13.38
CA ASP A 247 -31.80 -13.00 13.94
C ASP A 247 -31.65 -12.74 15.45
N LYS A 248 -31.15 -13.73 16.21
CA LYS A 248 -31.21 -13.71 17.68
C LYS A 248 -29.85 -13.68 18.38
N ARG A 249 -28.78 -13.29 17.68
CA ARG A 249 -27.43 -13.20 18.28
C ARG A 249 -27.35 -12.22 19.45
N SER A 250 -28.04 -11.07 19.36
CA SER A 250 -28.10 -10.11 20.47
C SER A 250 -28.77 -10.71 21.71
N GLU A 251 -29.88 -11.44 21.55
CA GLU A 251 -30.57 -12.13 22.65
C GLU A 251 -29.63 -13.13 23.35
N LEU A 252 -28.92 -13.96 22.58
CA LEU A 252 -27.96 -14.91 23.14
C LEU A 252 -26.89 -14.20 23.97
N TYR A 253 -26.29 -13.12 23.45
CA TYR A 253 -25.20 -12.44 24.16
C TYR A 253 -25.65 -11.61 25.35
N ALA A 254 -26.86 -11.06 25.32
CA ALA A 254 -27.49 -10.45 26.48
C ALA A 254 -27.61 -11.46 27.63
N ASP A 255 -28.15 -12.65 27.34
CA ASP A 255 -28.31 -13.74 28.30
C ASP A 255 -26.96 -14.23 28.84
N VAL A 256 -25.96 -14.38 27.97
CA VAL A 256 -24.59 -14.77 28.36
C VAL A 256 -23.99 -13.75 29.33
N CYS A 257 -24.10 -12.46 29.04
CA CYS A 257 -23.54 -11.41 29.88
C CYS A 257 -24.26 -11.32 31.24
N LEU A 258 -25.58 -11.50 31.27
CA LEU A 258 -26.37 -11.53 32.49
C LEU A 258 -25.99 -12.72 33.37
N GLU A 259 -25.92 -13.92 32.80
CA GLU A 259 -25.52 -15.13 33.52
C GLU A 259 -24.07 -15.05 34.02
N ALA A 260 -23.15 -14.49 33.22
CA ALA A 260 -21.76 -14.31 33.64
C ALA A 260 -21.65 -13.34 34.84
N LYS A 261 -22.46 -12.27 34.88
CA LYS A 261 -22.54 -11.36 36.03
C LYS A 261 -23.09 -12.07 37.26
N ARG A 262 -24.14 -12.91 37.09
CA ARG A 262 -24.73 -13.72 38.17
C ARG A 262 -23.71 -14.68 38.78
N LEU A 263 -22.99 -15.45 37.97
CA LEU A 263 -21.97 -16.40 38.41
C LEU A 263 -20.86 -15.76 39.27
N LEU A 264 -20.48 -14.51 38.96
CA LEU A 264 -19.50 -13.75 39.73
C LEU A 264 -20.07 -13.11 41.00
N ALA A 265 -21.36 -12.77 41.01
CA ALA A 265 -22.03 -12.16 42.15
C ALA A 265 -22.36 -13.20 43.25
N GLU A 266 -22.79 -14.39 42.84
CA GLU A 266 -23.12 -15.49 43.75
C GLU A 266 -21.89 -16.28 44.23
N GLY A 267 -20.71 -15.99 43.68
CA GLY A 267 -19.46 -16.65 44.07
C GLY A 267 -19.30 -18.07 43.52
N GLU A 268 -20.16 -18.52 42.61
CA GLU A 268 -19.98 -19.77 41.86
C GLU A 268 -18.66 -19.79 41.09
N ILE A 269 -18.19 -18.62 40.66
CA ILE A 269 -16.84 -18.39 40.16
C ILE A 269 -16.13 -17.41 41.10
N PRO A 270 -15.21 -17.90 41.96
CA PRO A 270 -14.53 -17.04 42.92
C PRO A 270 -13.49 -16.15 42.23
N ARG A 271 -13.54 -14.85 42.54
CA ARG A 271 -12.76 -13.79 41.87
C ARG A 271 -11.24 -13.92 42.03
N GLU A 272 -10.79 -14.57 43.10
CA GLU A 272 -9.37 -14.72 43.46
C GLU A 272 -8.84 -16.15 43.27
N SER A 273 -9.65 -17.06 42.72
CA SER A 273 -9.27 -18.47 42.60
C SER A 273 -8.57 -18.80 41.28
N GLY A 274 -7.59 -19.70 41.35
CA GLY A 274 -6.62 -19.97 40.28
C GLY A 274 -7.12 -20.91 39.16
N VAL A 275 -6.38 -22.00 38.92
CA VAL A 275 -6.60 -22.91 37.77
C VAL A 275 -7.94 -23.68 37.86
N GLU A 276 -8.44 -23.92 39.08
CA GLU A 276 -9.65 -24.71 39.35
C GLU A 276 -10.92 -24.15 38.69
N VAL A 277 -11.01 -22.83 38.54
CA VAL A 277 -12.15 -22.14 37.92
C VAL A 277 -12.27 -22.45 36.42
N VAL A 278 -11.14 -22.62 35.74
CA VAL A 278 -11.15 -22.92 34.29
C VAL A 278 -11.75 -24.30 34.03
N THR A 279 -11.60 -25.23 34.97
CA THR A 279 -12.19 -26.56 34.89
C THR A 279 -13.71 -26.50 34.85
N LEU A 280 -14.34 -25.56 35.57
CA LEU A 280 -15.79 -25.37 35.56
C LEU A 280 -16.31 -24.94 34.18
N ALA A 281 -15.64 -23.98 33.54
CA ALA A 281 -15.96 -23.56 32.17
C ALA A 281 -15.68 -24.70 31.17
N SER A 282 -14.59 -25.44 31.35
CA SER A 282 -14.25 -26.59 30.50
C SER A 282 -15.28 -27.71 30.60
N HIS A 283 -15.84 -27.98 31.78
CA HIS A 283 -16.92 -28.97 31.96
C HIS A 283 -18.20 -28.55 31.23
N GLU A 284 -18.58 -27.27 31.29
CA GLU A 284 -19.73 -26.78 30.50
C GLU A 284 -19.45 -26.85 28.99
N GLY A 285 -18.23 -26.57 28.55
CA GLY A 285 -17.84 -26.74 27.15
C GLY A 285 -17.93 -28.20 26.68
N MET A 286 -17.52 -29.16 27.53
CA MET A 286 -17.72 -30.60 27.25
C MET A 286 -19.20 -30.96 27.14
N LYS A 287 -20.06 -30.43 28.02
CA LYS A 287 -21.51 -30.65 27.92
C LYS A 287 -22.07 -30.09 26.61
N LEU A 288 -21.67 -28.88 26.21
CA LEU A 288 -22.12 -28.30 24.93
C LEU A 288 -21.70 -29.19 23.75
N ARG A 289 -20.44 -29.66 23.71
CA ARG A 289 -19.98 -30.63 22.70
C ARG A 289 -20.85 -31.89 22.69
N ASP A 290 -21.16 -32.44 23.86
CA ASP A 290 -21.93 -33.68 23.97
C ASP A 290 -23.38 -33.48 23.50
N VAL A 291 -23.99 -32.33 23.83
CA VAL A 291 -25.30 -31.93 23.30
C VAL A 291 -25.26 -31.78 21.78
N ILE A 292 -24.27 -31.07 21.23
CA ILE A 292 -24.09 -30.91 19.77
C ILE A 292 -24.00 -32.28 19.09
N ARG A 293 -23.17 -33.19 19.63
CA ARG A 293 -23.00 -34.54 19.08
C ARG A 293 -24.27 -35.38 19.20
N ALA A 294 -25.01 -35.25 20.30
CA ALA A 294 -26.27 -35.96 20.49
C ALA A 294 -27.36 -35.53 19.48
N ARG A 295 -27.27 -34.30 18.94
CA ARG A 295 -28.19 -33.79 17.91
C ARG A 295 -27.84 -34.23 16.49
N VAL A 296 -26.71 -34.91 16.27
CA VAL A 296 -26.27 -35.33 14.93
C VAL A 296 -26.31 -36.86 14.82
N ALA A 297 -27.06 -37.37 13.84
CA ALA A 297 -27.23 -38.81 13.63
C ALA A 297 -25.95 -39.48 13.08
N SER A 298 -25.20 -38.79 12.21
CA SER A 298 -23.93 -39.29 11.69
C SER A 298 -22.87 -39.34 12.79
N LYS A 299 -22.36 -40.54 13.05
CA LYS A 299 -21.24 -40.73 13.98
C LYS A 299 -19.94 -40.34 13.28
N VAL A 300 -19.52 -39.09 13.47
CA VAL A 300 -18.19 -38.64 13.05
C VAL A 300 -17.13 -39.31 13.95
N PRO A 301 -16.00 -39.81 13.41
CA PRO A 301 -14.92 -40.36 14.22
C PRO A 301 -14.46 -39.37 15.31
N ILE A 302 -14.40 -39.85 16.55
CA ILE A 302 -13.98 -39.05 17.71
C ILE A 302 -12.54 -38.56 17.47
N ARG A 303 -12.33 -37.22 17.54
CA ARG A 303 -11.06 -36.47 17.31
C ARG A 303 -10.66 -36.18 15.85
N GLU A 304 -11.47 -36.51 14.85
CA GLU A 304 -11.15 -36.14 13.46
C GLU A 304 -11.75 -34.79 13.02
N ASP A 305 -12.79 -34.32 13.71
CA ASP A 305 -13.52 -33.11 13.32
C ASP A 305 -13.72 -32.13 14.48
N ILE A 306 -13.92 -30.86 14.14
CA ILE A 306 -14.08 -29.75 15.08
C ILE A 306 -15.50 -29.77 15.63
N ALA A 307 -15.66 -29.73 16.95
CA ALA A 307 -16.99 -29.67 17.56
C ALA A 307 -17.51 -28.24 17.70
N ILE A 308 -16.65 -27.31 18.10
CA ILE A 308 -17.01 -25.91 18.37
C ILE A 308 -15.95 -25.00 17.76
N MET A 309 -16.39 -24.08 16.89
CA MET A 309 -15.57 -22.97 16.42
C MET A 309 -15.97 -21.70 17.17
N LEU A 310 -15.05 -21.07 17.88
CA LEU A 310 -15.24 -19.74 18.46
C LEU A 310 -14.45 -18.75 17.61
N TYR A 311 -15.01 -17.60 17.25
CA TYR A 311 -14.19 -16.52 16.71
C TYR A 311 -14.47 -15.20 17.40
N VAL A 312 -13.43 -14.41 17.61
CA VAL A 312 -13.49 -13.05 18.13
C VAL A 312 -13.10 -12.10 17.01
N ASP A 313 -14.09 -11.46 16.41
CA ASP A 313 -13.91 -10.38 15.46
C ASP A 313 -13.64 -9.07 16.20
N GLU A 314 -12.88 -8.18 15.57
CA GLU A 314 -12.46 -6.90 16.16
C GLU A 314 -11.87 -7.09 17.58
N ALA A 315 -11.01 -8.10 17.71
CA ALA A 315 -10.41 -8.52 18.98
C ALA A 315 -9.57 -7.41 19.64
N HIS A 316 -9.22 -6.35 18.91
CA HIS A 316 -8.54 -5.18 19.45
C HIS A 316 -9.33 -4.47 20.54
N GLY A 317 -10.67 -4.56 20.52
CA GLY A 317 -11.50 -4.04 21.60
C GLY A 317 -11.12 -4.64 22.96
N LEU A 318 -10.73 -5.91 23.03
CA LEU A 318 -10.24 -6.51 24.28
C LEU A 318 -8.80 -6.11 24.61
N THR A 319 -8.01 -5.72 23.61
CA THR A 319 -6.61 -5.31 23.83
C THR A 319 -6.48 -3.92 24.45
N SER A 320 -7.50 -3.06 24.29
CA SER A 320 -7.55 -1.72 24.90
C SER A 320 -7.90 -1.76 26.39
N LEU A 321 -8.43 -2.88 26.88
CA LEU A 321 -8.81 -3.08 28.28
C LEU A 321 -7.62 -3.60 29.09
N VAL A 322 -6.76 -2.68 29.54
CA VAL A 322 -5.51 -2.97 30.27
C VAL A 322 -5.78 -3.44 31.72
N ILE A 323 -4.90 -4.29 32.25
CA ILE A 323 -4.92 -4.74 33.65
C ILE A 323 -4.18 -3.71 34.52
N THR A 324 -4.78 -3.29 35.63
CA THR A 324 -4.26 -2.20 36.48
C THR A 324 -2.91 -2.55 37.11
N GLU A 325 -2.76 -3.76 37.66
CA GLU A 325 -1.53 -4.23 38.31
C GLU A 325 -0.38 -4.46 37.31
N ASP A 326 -0.68 -4.90 36.08
CA ASP A 326 0.31 -5.19 35.04
C ASP A 326 -0.14 -4.57 33.71
N PRO A 327 0.28 -3.32 33.42
CA PRO A 327 -0.09 -2.61 32.20
C PRO A 327 0.41 -3.27 30.91
N THR A 328 1.29 -4.28 31.00
CA THR A 328 1.73 -5.07 29.84
C THR A 328 0.73 -6.13 29.42
N ARG A 329 -0.32 -6.36 30.23
CA ARG A 329 -1.38 -7.32 29.97
C ARG A 329 -2.73 -6.63 29.84
N ASN A 330 -3.64 -7.31 29.16
CA ASN A 330 -4.98 -6.81 28.88
C ASN A 330 -6.01 -7.94 28.87
N MET A 331 -7.29 -7.60 28.75
CA MET A 331 -8.39 -8.55 28.74
C MET A 331 -8.24 -9.58 27.62
N TYR A 332 -7.71 -9.19 26.45
CA TYR A 332 -7.42 -10.11 25.36
C TYR A 332 -6.45 -11.24 25.79
N THR A 333 -5.33 -10.90 26.44
CA THR A 333 -4.37 -11.92 26.91
C THR A 333 -4.98 -12.86 27.98
N SER A 334 -5.86 -12.34 28.83
CA SER A 334 -6.60 -13.13 29.82
C SER A 334 -7.61 -14.07 29.16
N PHE A 335 -8.37 -13.56 28.18
CA PHE A 335 -9.33 -14.32 27.38
C PHE A 335 -8.65 -15.50 26.68
N LEU A 336 -7.55 -15.24 25.96
CA LEU A 336 -6.77 -16.30 25.30
C LEU A 336 -6.17 -17.28 26.30
N SER A 337 -5.70 -16.80 27.47
CA SER A 337 -5.15 -17.68 28.49
C SER A 337 -6.17 -18.65 29.07
N VAL A 338 -7.46 -18.31 29.06
CA VAL A 338 -8.55 -19.22 29.46
C VAL A 338 -8.92 -20.14 28.29
N ALA A 339 -9.13 -19.59 27.09
CA ALA A 339 -9.46 -20.36 25.89
C ALA A 339 -8.42 -21.43 25.54
N ALA A 340 -7.13 -21.15 25.78
CA ALA A 340 -6.01 -22.05 25.52
C ALA A 340 -6.02 -23.33 26.37
N ARG A 341 -6.89 -23.42 27.39
CA ARG A 341 -7.07 -24.61 28.23
C ARG A 341 -8.18 -25.53 27.75
N PHE A 342 -8.95 -25.14 26.73
CA PHE A 342 -10.08 -25.89 26.19
C PHE A 342 -9.67 -26.93 25.13
N LEU A 343 -8.69 -27.78 25.45
CA LEU A 343 -8.17 -28.82 24.54
C LEU A 343 -8.95 -30.16 24.62
N GLY A 344 -9.82 -30.32 25.62
CA GLY A 344 -10.48 -31.61 25.92
C GLY A 344 -11.76 -31.90 25.15
N PHE A 345 -12.23 -30.99 24.30
CA PHE A 345 -13.56 -31.09 23.69
C PHE A 345 -13.68 -30.53 22.27
N ASP A 346 -12.57 -30.55 21.51
CA ASP A 346 -12.53 -30.21 20.08
C ASP A 346 -13.00 -28.76 19.79
N LEU A 347 -12.62 -27.83 20.66
CA LEU A 347 -12.84 -26.39 20.48
C LEU A 347 -11.62 -25.73 19.85
N VAL A 348 -11.84 -25.02 18.74
CA VAL A 348 -10.86 -24.11 18.12
C VAL A 348 -11.32 -22.67 18.25
N ALA A 349 -10.39 -21.75 18.53
CA ALA A 349 -10.66 -20.33 18.66
C ALA A 349 -9.92 -19.54 17.58
N LEU A 350 -10.59 -18.60 16.93
CA LEU A 350 -10.00 -17.65 15.99
C LEU A 350 -10.04 -16.23 16.56
N THR A 351 -9.01 -15.44 16.25
CA THR A 351 -9.02 -14.00 16.54
C THR A 351 -8.77 -13.21 15.28
N LEU A 352 -9.67 -12.27 14.99
CA LEU A 352 -9.63 -11.39 13.83
C LEU A 352 -9.51 -9.96 14.35
N SER A 353 -8.60 -9.17 13.77
CA SER A 353 -8.60 -7.72 13.94
C SER A 353 -7.77 -7.08 12.83
N THR A 354 -8.13 -5.85 12.48
CA THR A 354 -7.33 -4.97 11.64
C THR A 354 -6.54 -3.94 12.42
N ASN A 355 -6.90 -3.68 13.68
CA ASN A 355 -6.45 -2.52 14.47
C ASN A 355 -5.92 -2.95 15.84
N SER A 356 -4.92 -3.81 15.87
CA SER A 356 -4.04 -3.87 17.04
C SER A 356 -2.68 -4.36 16.61
N SER A 357 -1.64 -3.69 17.12
CA SER A 357 -0.25 -4.07 16.90
C SER A 357 -0.13 -5.59 16.88
N PHE A 358 0.37 -6.14 15.78
CA PHE A 358 0.60 -7.57 15.58
C PHE A 358 1.26 -8.23 16.81
N THR A 359 2.15 -7.51 17.50
CA THR A 359 2.78 -7.92 18.76
C THR A 359 1.80 -8.24 19.90
N LYS A 360 0.59 -7.69 19.89
CA LYS A 360 -0.45 -7.92 20.91
C LYS A 360 -1.35 -9.11 20.58
N LEU A 361 -1.68 -9.33 19.31
CA LEU A 361 -2.55 -10.44 18.87
C LEU A 361 -1.77 -11.74 18.68
N ALA A 362 -0.53 -11.64 18.21
CA ALA A 362 0.34 -12.76 17.92
C ALA A 362 1.77 -12.46 18.43
N PRO A 363 1.97 -12.28 19.75
CA PRO A 363 3.28 -11.92 20.30
C PRO A 363 4.35 -12.94 19.89
N PRO A 364 5.59 -12.48 19.67
CA PRO A 364 6.75 -13.35 19.52
C PRO A 364 6.81 -14.41 20.63
N ALA A 365 7.33 -15.59 20.31
CA ALA A 365 7.34 -16.72 21.23
C ALA A 365 8.06 -16.43 22.57
N ASP A 366 9.08 -15.57 22.55
CA ASP A 366 9.86 -15.10 23.69
C ASP A 366 9.16 -14.01 24.51
N VAL A 367 8.29 -13.22 23.87
CA VAL A 367 7.53 -12.13 24.50
C VAL A 367 6.15 -12.61 24.97
N HIS A 368 5.69 -13.80 24.54
CA HIS A 368 4.38 -14.32 24.89
C HIS A 368 4.17 -14.29 26.42
N PRO A 369 3.09 -13.67 26.95
CA PRO A 369 2.91 -13.44 28.39
C PRO A 369 2.92 -14.71 29.27
N SER A 370 2.72 -15.88 28.65
CA SER A 370 2.84 -17.19 29.29
C SER A 370 4.20 -17.88 29.10
N GLY A 371 5.02 -17.45 28.15
CA GLY A 371 6.38 -17.96 27.91
C GLY A 371 7.35 -17.70 29.05
N ARG A 372 7.08 -16.68 29.87
CA ARG A 372 7.84 -16.38 31.10
C ARG A 372 7.56 -17.38 32.25
N VAL A 373 6.49 -18.18 32.14
CA VAL A 373 6.00 -19.05 33.24
C VAL A 373 5.98 -20.53 32.83
N VAL A 374 6.10 -20.85 31.54
CA VAL A 374 6.02 -22.21 30.99
C VAL A 374 7.30 -22.52 30.21
N PRO A 375 7.93 -23.70 30.38
CA PRO A 375 9.11 -24.07 29.59
C PRO A 375 8.83 -23.99 28.08
N LYS A 376 9.77 -23.42 27.32
CA LYS A 376 9.62 -23.12 25.87
C LYS A 376 9.11 -24.31 25.03
N ASN A 377 9.39 -25.54 25.46
CA ASN A 377 9.00 -26.77 24.76
C ASN A 377 7.52 -27.16 24.93
N ALA A 378 6.75 -26.44 25.76
CA ALA A 378 5.33 -26.74 26.05
C ALA A 378 4.33 -25.71 25.46
N LEU A 379 4.84 -24.70 24.73
CA LEU A 379 4.03 -23.71 24.01
C LEU A 379 4.05 -24.02 22.52
N PHE A 380 2.87 -24.17 21.91
CA PHE A 380 2.74 -24.27 20.46
C PHE A 380 1.87 -23.12 19.97
N LEU A 381 2.43 -22.30 19.08
CA LEU A 381 1.81 -21.12 18.51
C LEU A 381 1.62 -21.38 17.01
N PRO A 382 0.40 -21.74 16.55
CA PRO A 382 0.13 -22.03 15.14
C PRO A 382 0.48 -20.83 14.25
N SER A 383 1.07 -21.02 13.07
CA SER A 383 1.32 -19.89 12.16
C SER A 383 0.01 -19.13 11.89
N PRO A 384 -0.03 -17.78 11.99
CA PRO A 384 -1.25 -17.04 11.71
C PRO A 384 -1.72 -17.26 10.27
N PHE A 385 -3.04 -17.27 10.07
CA PHE A 385 -3.66 -17.47 8.76
C PHE A 385 -3.73 -16.15 7.98
N THR A 386 -3.19 -16.14 6.77
CA THR A 386 -3.12 -14.95 5.88
C THR A 386 -3.77 -15.18 4.52
N GLU A 387 -4.15 -16.42 4.20
CA GLU A 387 -4.55 -16.95 2.89
C GLU A 387 -6.01 -16.61 2.51
N LEU A 388 -6.31 -15.32 2.39
CA LEU A 388 -7.63 -14.81 1.99
C LEU A 388 -7.71 -14.54 0.48
N GLY A 389 -8.94 -14.54 -0.05
CA GLY A 389 -9.21 -14.34 -1.47
C GLY A 389 -8.75 -12.97 -2.01
N PHE A 390 -8.24 -12.97 -3.23
CA PHE A 390 -7.78 -11.82 -3.99
C PHE A 390 -8.17 -12.01 -5.47
N ASP A 391 -8.50 -10.93 -6.19
CA ASP A 391 -9.00 -10.98 -7.58
C ASP A 391 -10.23 -11.92 -7.75
N CYS A 392 -11.13 -11.97 -6.76
CA CYS A 392 -12.24 -12.95 -6.70
C CYS A 392 -13.55 -12.51 -7.39
N TYR A 393 -13.54 -11.50 -8.25
CA TYR A 393 -14.77 -11.06 -8.94
C TYR A 393 -15.34 -12.18 -9.83
N GLU A 394 -16.67 -12.39 -9.81
CA GLU A 394 -17.38 -13.39 -10.63
C GLU A 394 -16.76 -14.81 -10.66
N GLY A 395 -16.22 -15.31 -9.54
CA GLY A 395 -15.62 -16.65 -9.50
C GLY A 395 -14.22 -16.72 -10.13
N GLY A 396 -13.54 -15.59 -10.31
CA GLY A 396 -12.24 -15.52 -10.98
C GLY A 396 -12.36 -15.65 -12.50
N ARG A 397 -13.54 -15.36 -13.07
CA ARG A 397 -13.71 -15.31 -14.52
C ARG A 397 -12.83 -14.23 -15.14
N ALA A 398 -12.44 -14.46 -16.39
CA ALA A 398 -11.66 -13.50 -17.16
C ALA A 398 -12.40 -12.15 -17.26
N LEU A 399 -11.84 -11.12 -16.62
CA LEU A 399 -12.38 -9.77 -16.59
C LEU A 399 -12.19 -9.04 -17.93
N PHE A 400 -11.08 -9.35 -18.60
CA PHE A 400 -10.69 -8.74 -19.86
C PHE A 400 -10.91 -9.71 -21.02
N ARG A 401 -11.47 -9.20 -22.11
CA ARG A 401 -11.63 -9.93 -23.37
C ARG A 401 -10.87 -9.19 -24.47
N PRO A 402 -9.81 -9.81 -25.04
CA PRO A 402 -9.08 -9.20 -26.15
C PRO A 402 -10.03 -8.83 -27.29
N ASN A 403 -9.72 -7.77 -28.02
CA ASN A 403 -10.53 -7.21 -29.12
C ASN A 403 -11.90 -6.62 -28.76
N GLU A 404 -12.35 -6.69 -27.51
CA GLU A 404 -13.66 -6.17 -27.08
C GLU A 404 -13.56 -4.87 -26.28
N MET A 405 -12.43 -4.62 -25.64
CA MET A 405 -12.26 -3.51 -24.70
C MET A 405 -11.21 -2.50 -25.19
N SER A 406 -11.46 -1.22 -24.89
CA SER A 406 -10.56 -0.10 -25.16
C SER A 406 -9.72 0.27 -23.94
N LEU A 407 -8.73 1.14 -24.16
CA LEU A 407 -7.93 1.77 -23.13
C LEU A 407 -8.78 2.59 -22.15
N LYS A 408 -9.88 3.18 -22.63
CA LYS A 408 -10.84 3.90 -21.81
C LYS A 408 -11.57 2.94 -20.87
N ASP A 409 -12.06 1.82 -21.38
CA ASP A 409 -12.83 0.84 -20.60
C ASP A 409 -12.01 0.27 -19.44
N VAL A 410 -10.74 -0.08 -19.68
CA VAL A 410 -9.87 -0.62 -18.63
C VAL A 410 -9.39 0.43 -17.62
N ALA A 411 -9.55 1.72 -17.95
CA ALA A 411 -9.29 2.86 -17.07
C ALA A 411 -10.51 3.28 -16.26
N GLU A 412 -11.68 2.66 -16.46
CA GLU A 412 -12.88 2.98 -15.67
C GLU A 412 -12.84 2.42 -14.26
N GLU A 413 -13.41 3.16 -13.30
CA GLU A 413 -13.44 2.77 -11.89
C GLU A 413 -14.19 1.44 -11.71
N SER A 414 -15.30 1.28 -12.43
CA SER A 414 -16.10 0.05 -12.46
C SER A 414 -15.32 -1.18 -12.93
N PHE A 415 -14.25 -0.99 -13.72
CA PHE A 415 -13.34 -2.06 -14.11
C PHE A 415 -12.24 -2.26 -13.05
N MET A 416 -11.61 -1.17 -12.60
CA MET A 416 -10.49 -1.22 -11.65
C MET A 416 -10.82 -1.85 -10.30
N ILE A 417 -12.02 -1.60 -9.77
CA ILE A 417 -12.48 -2.16 -8.48
C ILE A 417 -12.56 -3.69 -8.45
N LYS A 418 -12.60 -4.34 -9.63
CA LYS A 418 -12.73 -5.79 -9.77
C LYS A 418 -11.42 -6.53 -9.50
N PHE A 419 -10.30 -5.80 -9.51
CA PHE A 419 -9.00 -6.31 -9.09
C PHE A 419 -8.76 -6.01 -7.62
N GLY A 420 -8.03 -6.91 -6.98
CA GLY A 420 -7.55 -6.77 -5.62
C GLY A 420 -8.44 -7.43 -4.59
N ARG A 421 -8.54 -6.76 -3.45
CA ARG A 421 -9.36 -7.23 -2.34
C ARG A 421 -10.87 -7.08 -2.61
N PRO A 422 -11.73 -7.95 -2.04
CA PRO A 422 -13.17 -7.89 -2.27
C PRO A 422 -13.90 -6.62 -1.84
N LEU A 423 -13.30 -5.81 -0.95
CA LEU A 423 -13.90 -4.59 -0.40
C LEU A 423 -14.50 -3.65 -1.44
N PHE A 424 -13.79 -3.43 -2.56
CA PHE A 424 -14.15 -2.36 -3.49
C PHE A 424 -15.32 -2.74 -4.39
N TRP A 425 -15.25 -3.92 -5.04
CA TRP A 425 -16.34 -4.35 -5.92
C TRP A 425 -17.61 -4.72 -5.15
N THR A 426 -17.50 -5.35 -3.97
CA THR A 426 -18.70 -5.67 -3.17
C THR A 426 -19.40 -4.41 -2.68
N ARG A 427 -18.64 -3.38 -2.27
CA ARG A 427 -19.19 -2.06 -1.93
C ARG A 427 -19.88 -1.39 -3.13
N TRP A 428 -19.30 -1.48 -4.31
CA TRP A 428 -19.86 -0.89 -5.53
C TRP A 428 -21.16 -1.59 -6.00
N GLU A 429 -21.22 -2.90 -5.88
CA GLU A 429 -22.44 -3.67 -6.19
C GLU A 429 -23.50 -3.47 -5.11
N GLY A 430 -23.10 -3.48 -3.84
CA GLY A 430 -23.97 -3.19 -2.70
C GLY A 430 -24.56 -1.77 -2.71
N SER A 431 -23.94 -0.84 -3.43
CA SER A 431 -24.41 0.53 -3.64
C SER A 431 -25.19 0.75 -4.95
N ALA A 432 -25.69 -0.30 -5.61
CA ALA A 432 -26.42 -0.15 -6.87
C ALA A 432 -27.60 0.83 -6.85
N ASN A 433 -28.20 1.03 -5.68
CA ASN A 433 -29.32 1.97 -5.48
C ASN A 433 -28.87 3.30 -4.84
N VAL A 434 -27.56 3.53 -4.67
CA VAL A 434 -26.99 4.65 -3.91
C VAL A 434 -25.77 5.21 -4.67
N ASN A 435 -26.01 6.06 -5.66
CA ASN A 435 -24.97 6.53 -6.60
C ASN A 435 -23.82 7.28 -5.94
N CYS A 436 -24.07 8.03 -4.85
CA CYS A 436 -23.03 8.80 -4.16
C CYS A 436 -21.88 7.91 -3.63
N VAL A 437 -22.16 6.66 -3.24
CA VAL A 437 -21.13 5.72 -2.77
C VAL A 437 -20.22 5.25 -3.92
N ARG A 438 -20.74 5.18 -5.14
CA ARG A 438 -19.94 4.86 -6.33
C ARG A 438 -19.05 6.03 -6.72
N GLU A 439 -19.60 7.24 -6.72
CA GLU A 439 -18.86 8.47 -6.99
C GLU A 439 -17.75 8.74 -5.95
N ASP A 440 -17.91 8.28 -4.71
CA ASP A 440 -16.94 8.41 -3.62
C ASP A 440 -15.86 7.30 -3.60
N ILE A 441 -15.85 6.34 -4.54
CA ILE A 441 -15.01 5.13 -4.40
C ILE A 441 -13.50 5.43 -4.31
N ILE A 442 -13.01 6.42 -5.06
CA ILE A 442 -11.60 6.85 -5.03
C ILE A 442 -11.26 7.52 -3.71
N SER A 443 -12.15 8.37 -3.20
CA SER A 443 -12.00 9.03 -1.91
C SER A 443 -12.04 8.03 -0.76
N PHE A 444 -12.92 7.03 -0.84
CA PHE A 444 -12.95 5.91 0.10
C PHE A 444 -11.65 5.10 0.06
N ALA A 445 -11.14 4.77 -1.14
CA ALA A 445 -9.86 4.08 -1.31
C ALA A 445 -8.69 4.90 -0.75
N HIS A 446 -8.67 6.22 -1.00
CA HIS A 446 -7.69 7.16 -0.47
C HIS A 446 -7.73 7.21 1.05
N THR A 447 -8.90 7.44 1.64
CA THR A 447 -9.14 7.46 3.09
C THR A 447 -8.64 6.18 3.77
N LYS A 448 -8.90 5.01 3.15
CA LYS A 448 -8.42 3.72 3.64
C LYS A 448 -6.91 3.56 3.51
N LEU A 449 -6.33 4.00 2.39
CA LEU A 449 -4.89 3.90 2.12
C LEU A 449 -4.06 4.76 3.08
N ILE A 450 -4.46 6.01 3.32
CA ILE A 450 -3.76 6.92 4.23
C ILE A 450 -4.15 6.74 5.70
N GLY A 451 -4.97 5.72 5.99
CA GLY A 451 -5.42 5.37 7.33
C GLY A 451 -6.27 6.44 8.00
N HIS A 452 -6.97 7.31 7.25
CA HIS A 452 -7.72 8.47 7.76
C HIS A 452 -9.13 8.13 8.29
N GLY A 453 -9.24 7.43 9.42
CA GLY A 453 -10.46 7.38 10.25
C GLY A 453 -10.70 8.61 11.15
N ASN A 454 -11.93 8.73 11.67
CA ASN A 454 -12.42 9.84 12.51
C ASN A 454 -11.71 9.96 13.88
N THR A 455 -11.01 8.92 14.32
CA THR A 455 -10.30 8.87 15.60
C THR A 455 -8.85 8.42 15.40
N LEU A 456 -7.91 9.15 16.00
CA LEU A 456 -6.52 8.70 16.11
C LEU A 456 -6.45 7.57 17.14
N PRO A 457 -5.75 6.45 16.84
CA PRO A 457 -5.49 5.42 17.84
C PRO A 457 -4.77 6.03 19.06
N PRO A 458 -5.07 5.57 20.29
CA PRO A 458 -4.36 6.03 21.49
C PRO A 458 -2.84 5.85 21.35
N GLY A 459 -2.09 6.95 21.43
CA GLY A 459 -0.63 6.97 21.30
C GLY A 459 -0.09 7.11 19.86
N ALA A 460 -0.94 7.17 18.83
CA ALA A 460 -0.51 7.46 17.47
C ALA A 460 -0.35 8.97 17.26
N SER A 461 0.80 9.41 16.74
CA SER A 461 0.98 10.82 16.39
C SER A 461 0.34 11.13 15.02
N PRO A 462 -0.27 12.32 14.84
CA PRO A 462 -0.77 12.76 13.53
C PRO A 462 0.33 12.73 12.46
N GLU A 463 1.54 13.14 12.83
CA GLU A 463 2.73 13.15 11.96
C GLU A 463 3.14 11.75 11.51
N GLU A 464 3.09 10.76 12.42
CA GLU A 464 3.42 9.37 12.10
C GLU A 464 2.39 8.78 11.14
N ARG A 465 1.10 9.11 11.31
CA ARG A 465 0.03 8.70 10.41
C ARG A 465 0.18 9.32 9.03
N GLU A 466 0.50 10.62 8.95
CA GLU A 466 0.75 11.29 7.68
C GLU A 466 1.96 10.67 6.96
N LEU A 467 3.06 10.43 7.67
CA LEU A 467 4.22 9.73 7.13
C LEU A 467 3.86 8.32 6.65
N ASN A 468 3.10 7.55 7.43
CA ASN A 468 2.68 6.20 7.05
C ASN A 468 1.74 6.22 5.83
N GLY A 469 0.83 7.19 5.73
CA GLY A 469 -0.02 7.39 4.55
C GLY A 469 0.79 7.70 3.29
N LEU A 470 1.81 8.56 3.40
CA LEU A 470 2.72 8.83 2.29
C LEU A 470 3.56 7.60 1.92
N LEU A 471 4.11 6.87 2.90
CA LEU A 471 4.84 5.61 2.66
C LEU A 471 3.94 4.55 2.02
N ALA A 472 2.66 4.50 2.38
CA ALA A 472 1.68 3.60 1.76
C ALA A 472 1.41 3.96 0.30
N ALA A 473 1.23 5.26 0.00
CA ALA A 473 1.04 5.74 -1.37
C ALA A 473 2.28 5.46 -2.24
N ILE A 474 3.47 5.75 -1.72
CA ILE A 474 4.75 5.43 -2.38
C ILE A 474 4.87 3.92 -2.58
N GLY A 475 4.68 3.13 -1.53
CA GLY A 475 4.78 1.66 -1.59
C GLY A 475 3.81 1.02 -2.58
N THR A 476 2.61 1.59 -2.72
CA THR A 476 1.60 1.15 -3.70
C THR A 476 2.06 1.40 -5.13
N ARG A 477 2.77 2.51 -5.39
CA ARG A 477 3.11 2.92 -6.75
C ARG A 477 4.50 2.49 -7.20
N VAL A 478 5.50 2.48 -6.33
CA VAL A 478 6.91 2.29 -6.71
C VAL A 478 7.58 1.07 -6.06
N LEU A 479 6.81 0.10 -5.53
CA LEU A 479 7.27 -1.07 -4.75
C LEU A 479 8.39 -0.75 -3.75
N LEU A 480 7.99 -0.15 -2.63
CA LEU A 480 8.90 0.19 -1.55
C LEU A 480 9.20 -1.04 -0.68
N GLU A 481 10.48 -1.36 -0.51
CA GLU A 481 10.97 -2.44 0.34
C GLU A 481 11.61 -1.91 1.63
N PHE A 482 11.29 -2.55 2.75
CA PHE A 482 11.79 -2.17 4.08
C PHE A 482 12.96 -3.06 4.50
N ASP A 483 13.94 -2.47 5.21
CA ASP A 483 15.04 -3.22 5.80
C ASP A 483 14.55 -4.00 7.04
N THR A 484 14.18 -5.27 6.84
CA THR A 484 13.65 -6.13 7.90
C THR A 484 14.66 -6.46 9.00
N SER A 485 15.96 -6.13 8.85
CA SER A 485 16.95 -6.32 9.91
C SER A 485 16.72 -5.39 11.11
N ARG A 486 16.06 -4.26 10.90
CA ARG A 486 15.80 -3.23 11.92
C ARG A 486 14.42 -3.35 12.54
N GLU A 487 14.36 -3.22 13.86
CA GLU A 487 13.10 -3.30 14.62
C GLU A 487 12.09 -2.23 14.22
N GLU A 488 12.55 -0.99 14.03
CA GLU A 488 11.70 0.12 13.59
C GLU A 488 11.06 -0.14 12.21
N SER A 489 11.79 -0.75 11.28
CA SER A 489 11.26 -1.13 9.96
C SER A 489 10.21 -2.23 10.07
N ARG A 490 10.46 -3.26 10.88
CA ARG A 490 9.48 -4.33 11.14
C ARG A 490 8.20 -3.77 11.76
N LYS A 491 8.34 -2.86 12.73
CA LYS A 491 7.21 -2.16 13.36
C LYS A 491 6.44 -1.31 12.34
N ARG A 492 7.15 -0.61 11.45
CA ARG A 492 6.57 0.19 10.37
C ARG A 492 5.73 -0.67 9.43
N GLU A 493 6.24 -1.82 8.98
CA GLU A 493 5.49 -2.72 8.11
C GLU A 493 4.20 -3.21 8.77
N MET A 494 4.23 -3.54 10.06
CA MET A 494 3.03 -3.94 10.81
C MET A 494 2.00 -2.81 10.85
N GLN A 495 2.42 -1.56 11.10
CA GLN A 495 1.52 -0.39 11.11
C GLN A 495 0.89 -0.13 9.74
N LEU A 496 1.63 -0.41 8.65
CA LEU A 496 1.11 -0.27 7.29
C LEU A 496 0.09 -1.37 6.96
N VAL A 497 0.29 -2.60 7.46
CA VAL A 497 -0.70 -3.69 7.32
C VAL A 497 -1.97 -3.39 8.11
N GLU A 498 -1.81 -2.87 9.32
CA GLU A 498 -2.88 -2.52 10.27
C GLU A 498 -3.78 -1.41 9.71
N GLY A 499 -3.19 -0.26 9.36
CA GLY A 499 -3.95 0.95 9.05
C GLY A 499 -3.90 1.45 7.62
N HIS A 500 -3.04 0.91 6.74
CA HIS A 500 -2.69 1.54 5.47
C HIS A 500 -2.73 0.57 4.28
N MET A 501 -3.65 -0.39 4.31
CA MET A 501 -3.98 -1.30 3.20
C MET A 501 -2.82 -2.15 2.66
N ARG A 502 -1.73 -2.33 3.41
CA ARG A 502 -0.63 -3.24 3.03
C ARG A 502 -1.02 -4.69 3.30
N ILE A 503 -0.72 -5.60 2.37
CA ILE A 503 -1.07 -7.02 2.50
C ILE A 503 0.05 -7.79 3.20
N ALA A 504 -0.34 -8.64 4.16
CA ALA A 504 0.53 -9.61 4.79
C ALA A 504 0.60 -10.87 3.92
N TYR A 505 1.78 -11.22 3.39
CA TYR A 505 1.96 -12.43 2.59
C TYR A 505 2.34 -13.63 3.43
N SER A 506 3.20 -13.44 4.43
CA SER A 506 3.60 -14.50 5.36
C SER A 506 4.17 -13.91 6.64
N ILE A 507 4.19 -14.72 7.69
CA ILE A 507 4.72 -14.37 9.01
C ILE A 507 5.75 -15.45 9.37
N THR A 508 6.92 -15.04 9.86
CA THR A 508 7.97 -15.98 10.24
C THR A 508 7.54 -16.84 11.43
N VAL A 509 8.15 -18.03 11.59
CA VAL A 509 7.79 -19.00 12.64
C VAL A 509 7.93 -18.42 14.05
N ASP A 510 8.95 -17.57 14.26
CA ASP A 510 9.17 -16.84 15.52
C ASP A 510 8.19 -15.68 15.75
N ARG A 511 7.36 -15.35 14.74
CA ARG A 511 6.43 -14.22 14.70
C ARG A 511 7.12 -12.87 14.97
N GLN A 512 8.37 -12.73 14.56
CA GLN A 512 9.11 -11.47 14.70
C GLN A 512 9.09 -10.63 13.42
N CYS A 513 8.95 -11.28 12.26
CA CYS A 513 8.95 -10.63 10.95
C CYS A 513 7.67 -10.95 10.18
N ILE A 514 7.19 -9.94 9.46
CA ILE A 514 6.10 -10.05 8.49
C ILE A 514 6.68 -9.79 7.11
N ARG A 515 6.42 -10.69 6.15
CA ARG A 515 6.64 -10.38 4.74
C ARG A 515 5.36 -9.76 4.23
N SER A 516 5.43 -8.52 3.77
CA SER A 516 4.26 -7.76 3.37
C SER A 516 4.55 -6.89 2.15
N GLY A 517 3.50 -6.39 1.49
CA GLY A 517 3.64 -5.59 0.28
C GLY A 517 2.34 -4.96 -0.16
N TYR A 518 2.42 -4.17 -1.23
CA TYR A 518 1.26 -3.63 -1.93
C TYR A 518 1.11 -4.38 -3.25
N PRO A 519 0.25 -5.41 -3.32
CA PRO A 519 -0.03 -6.08 -4.58
C PRO A 519 -0.79 -5.14 -5.53
N SER A 520 -0.90 -5.55 -6.80
CA SER A 520 -1.52 -4.74 -7.85
C SER A 520 -3.01 -4.53 -7.63
N GLU A 521 -3.37 -3.34 -7.12
CA GLU A 521 -4.75 -2.90 -6.91
C GLU A 521 -4.94 -1.54 -7.59
N PRO A 522 -5.45 -1.50 -8.84
CA PRO A 522 -5.48 -0.28 -9.64
C PRO A 522 -6.26 0.86 -8.97
N ILE A 523 -7.32 0.54 -8.22
CA ILE A 523 -8.10 1.53 -7.47
C ILE A 523 -7.30 2.18 -6.33
N LEU A 524 -6.41 1.43 -5.67
CA LEU A 524 -5.49 2.00 -4.68
C LEU A 524 -4.37 2.78 -5.35
N ALA A 525 -3.90 2.36 -6.52
CA ALA A 525 -2.87 3.07 -7.26
C ALA A 525 -3.37 4.45 -7.73
N GLU A 526 -4.63 4.56 -8.14
CA GLU A 526 -5.30 5.85 -8.39
C GLU A 526 -5.30 6.72 -7.13
N ALA A 527 -5.78 6.18 -6.01
CA ALA A 527 -5.83 6.90 -4.74
C ALA A 527 -4.44 7.34 -4.26
N ALA A 528 -3.42 6.49 -4.41
CA ALA A 528 -2.03 6.78 -4.09
C ALA A 528 -1.47 7.91 -4.96
N ALA A 529 -1.90 8.01 -6.23
CA ALA A 529 -1.48 9.08 -7.11
C ALA A 529 -2.02 10.44 -6.65
N HIS A 530 -3.27 10.50 -6.18
CA HIS A 530 -3.81 11.71 -5.56
C HIS A 530 -3.03 12.11 -4.31
N GLU A 531 -2.70 11.15 -3.44
CA GLU A 531 -1.92 11.43 -2.23
C GLU A 531 -0.53 11.98 -2.56
N MET A 532 0.19 11.32 -3.48
CA MET A 532 1.54 11.74 -3.87
C MET A 532 1.58 13.13 -4.53
N ASN A 533 0.46 13.58 -5.12
CA ASN A 533 0.34 14.88 -5.80
C ASN A 533 -0.36 15.96 -4.95
N SER A 534 -0.70 15.67 -3.69
CA SER A 534 -1.49 16.56 -2.82
C SER A 534 -0.75 17.78 -2.23
N LYS A 535 0.52 18.01 -2.63
CA LYS A 535 1.41 19.13 -2.27
C LYS A 535 1.84 19.23 -0.79
N THR A 536 1.59 18.22 0.05
CA THR A 536 2.02 18.19 1.47
C THR A 536 3.54 18.13 1.62
N GLN A 537 4.21 17.22 0.91
CA GLN A 537 5.66 17.09 0.92
C GLN A 537 6.16 16.48 -0.39
N ARG A 538 7.37 16.86 -0.83
CA ARG A 538 8.04 16.20 -1.96
C ARG A 538 8.36 14.75 -1.62
N ILE A 539 7.92 13.82 -2.45
CA ILE A 539 8.12 12.38 -2.27
C ILE A 539 9.59 12.00 -2.10
N ILE A 540 10.49 12.61 -2.87
CA ILE A 540 11.92 12.32 -2.75
C ILE A 540 12.49 12.69 -1.36
N ASN A 541 11.95 13.73 -0.72
CA ASN A 541 12.38 14.10 0.63
C ASN A 541 11.90 13.06 1.65
N VAL A 542 10.70 12.50 1.48
CA VAL A 542 10.18 11.40 2.32
C VAL A 542 11.08 10.17 2.21
N LEU A 543 11.46 9.79 0.98
CA LEU A 543 12.39 8.68 0.75
C LEU A 543 13.78 8.94 1.33
N SER A 544 14.33 10.14 1.11
CA SER A 544 15.64 10.52 1.65
C SER A 544 15.66 10.42 3.18
N ASN A 545 14.64 10.95 3.86
CA ASN A 545 14.55 10.89 5.32
C ASN A 545 14.36 9.45 5.82
N SER A 546 13.59 8.65 5.10
CA SER A 546 13.36 7.24 5.43
C SER A 546 14.65 6.41 5.28
N ILE A 547 15.50 6.74 4.32
CA ILE A 547 16.83 6.13 4.16
C ILE A 547 17.78 6.55 5.29
N ASP A 548 17.80 7.83 5.68
CA ASP A 548 18.65 8.31 6.80
C ASP A 548 18.29 7.61 8.11
N ASN A 549 17.00 7.40 8.34
CA ASN A 549 16.48 6.67 9.50
C ASN A 549 16.69 5.15 9.36
N GLY A 550 17.16 4.68 8.21
CA GLY A 550 17.39 3.28 7.86
C GLY A 550 16.13 2.42 7.88
N LEU A 551 14.99 2.98 7.43
CA LEU A 551 13.74 2.25 7.24
C LEU A 551 13.76 1.44 5.93
N ILE A 552 14.38 1.99 4.88
CA ILE A 552 14.39 1.43 3.52
C ILE A 552 15.72 0.70 3.29
N ASP A 553 15.65 -0.44 2.60
CA ASP A 553 16.84 -1.21 2.22
C ASP A 553 17.82 -0.35 1.39
N LYS A 554 19.11 -0.58 1.60
CA LYS A 554 20.20 0.10 0.89
C LYS A 554 20.48 -0.53 -0.48
N ALA A 555 19.99 -1.74 -0.74
CA ALA A 555 20.07 -2.39 -2.04
C ALA A 555 19.15 -1.69 -3.08
N ASN A 556 19.55 -1.69 -4.35
CA ASN A 556 18.73 -1.27 -5.51
C ASN A 556 18.17 0.17 -5.48
N ARG A 557 18.90 1.11 -4.85
CA ARG A 557 18.55 2.56 -4.82
C ARG A 557 18.34 3.17 -6.21
N GLY A 558 19.15 2.75 -7.18
CA GLY A 558 19.03 3.20 -8.57
C GLY A 558 17.66 2.87 -9.17
N GLU A 559 17.22 1.62 -9.03
CA GLU A 559 15.94 1.13 -9.56
C GLU A 559 14.75 1.78 -8.85
N LEU A 560 14.83 1.98 -7.53
CA LEU A 560 13.81 2.71 -6.78
C LEU A 560 13.66 4.16 -7.30
N VAL A 561 14.78 4.85 -7.53
CA VAL A 561 14.77 6.21 -8.08
C VAL A 561 14.25 6.24 -9.52
N ALA A 562 14.64 5.26 -10.35
CA ALA A 562 14.13 5.13 -11.71
C ALA A 562 12.60 4.99 -11.72
N ARG A 563 12.04 4.09 -10.90
CA ARG A 563 10.59 3.92 -10.75
C ARG A 563 9.91 5.21 -10.31
N LEU A 564 10.47 5.93 -9.33
CA LEU A 564 9.93 7.22 -8.90
C LEU A 564 9.90 8.26 -10.03
N ILE A 565 11.00 8.40 -10.79
CA ILE A 565 11.10 9.34 -11.90
C ILE A 565 10.04 9.01 -12.96
N LEU A 566 9.89 7.72 -13.32
CA LEU A 566 8.91 7.26 -14.30
C LEU A 566 7.47 7.54 -13.82
N THR A 567 7.16 7.25 -12.56
CA THR A 567 5.85 7.54 -11.95
C THR A 567 5.54 9.04 -11.97
N GLN A 568 6.50 9.90 -11.58
CA GLN A 568 6.31 11.35 -11.59
C GLN A 568 6.16 11.91 -13.01
N ALA A 569 6.89 11.36 -13.98
CA ALA A 569 6.76 11.75 -15.39
C ALA A 569 5.37 11.43 -15.92
N TYR A 570 4.84 10.26 -15.57
CA TYR A 570 3.49 9.87 -15.94
C TYR A 570 2.43 10.79 -15.32
N ASP A 571 2.54 11.10 -14.02
CA ASP A 571 1.63 12.03 -13.35
C ASP A 571 1.66 13.43 -13.98
N LYS A 572 2.86 13.94 -14.25
CA LYS A 572 3.04 15.23 -14.93
C LYS A 572 2.43 15.20 -16.33
N ALA A 573 2.57 14.09 -17.07
CA ALA A 573 1.96 13.94 -18.38
C ALA A 573 0.42 13.99 -18.30
N ILE A 574 -0.21 13.34 -17.31
CA ILE A 574 -1.66 13.44 -17.06
C ILE A 574 -2.07 14.89 -16.76
N GLN A 575 -1.35 15.53 -15.83
CA GLN A 575 -1.67 16.89 -15.39
C GLN A 575 -1.54 17.94 -16.51
N THR A 576 -0.64 17.68 -17.47
CA THR A 576 -0.42 18.56 -18.63
C THR A 576 -1.39 18.25 -19.78
N SER A 577 -1.78 16.98 -19.94
CA SER A 577 -2.62 16.54 -21.06
C SER A 577 -4.12 16.71 -20.81
N TYR A 578 -4.54 16.76 -19.54
CA TYR A 578 -5.95 16.79 -19.15
C TYR A 578 -6.26 17.89 -18.14
N SER A 579 -7.47 18.45 -18.24
CA SER A 579 -8.01 19.37 -17.24
C SER A 579 -8.40 18.64 -15.95
N GLN A 580 -8.45 19.37 -14.85
CA GLN A 580 -8.96 18.85 -13.57
C GLN A 580 -10.47 18.50 -13.65
N PRO A 581 -10.96 17.53 -12.85
CA PRO A 581 -10.19 16.67 -11.94
C PRO A 581 -9.35 15.62 -12.69
N TRP A 582 -8.11 15.41 -12.23
CA TRP A 582 -7.19 14.47 -12.86
C TRP A 582 -7.56 13.03 -12.48
N LYS A 583 -7.55 12.13 -13.47
CA LYS A 583 -7.69 10.68 -13.29
C LYS A 583 -6.39 10.03 -13.73
N TYR A 584 -5.56 9.64 -12.77
CA TYR A 584 -4.21 9.14 -13.06
C TYR A 584 -4.23 7.78 -13.75
N SER A 585 -5.33 7.04 -13.70
CA SER A 585 -5.50 5.75 -14.36
C SER A 585 -5.80 5.84 -15.85
N ARG A 586 -6.00 7.05 -16.39
CA ARG A 586 -6.12 7.28 -17.85
C ARG A 586 -4.78 7.06 -18.51
N GLY A 587 -4.77 6.58 -19.76
CA GLY A 587 -3.53 6.55 -20.55
C GLY A 587 -3.14 7.94 -21.05
N VAL A 588 -1.86 8.11 -21.39
CA VAL A 588 -1.29 9.30 -22.06
C VAL A 588 -0.59 8.88 -23.34
N THR A 589 -0.42 9.80 -24.29
CA THR A 589 0.36 9.49 -25.49
C THR A 589 1.84 9.26 -25.13
N VAL A 590 2.53 8.42 -25.90
CA VAL A 590 3.98 8.19 -25.74
C VAL A 590 4.74 9.52 -25.79
N ALA A 591 4.35 10.42 -26.71
CA ALA A 591 4.96 11.74 -26.82
C ALA A 591 4.77 12.59 -25.55
N ALA A 592 3.56 12.64 -24.98
CA ALA A 592 3.30 13.39 -23.75
C ALA A 592 4.12 12.85 -22.56
N PHE A 593 4.23 11.52 -22.44
CA PHE A 593 5.06 10.88 -21.42
C PHE A 593 6.54 11.22 -21.56
N LEU A 594 7.11 11.08 -22.76
CA LEU A 594 8.53 11.39 -23.00
C LEU A 594 8.84 12.88 -22.78
N THR A 595 7.94 13.78 -23.19
CA THR A 595 8.07 15.23 -22.91
C THR A 595 8.03 15.55 -21.42
N ALA A 596 7.27 14.80 -20.62
CA ALA A 596 7.27 14.95 -19.18
C ALA A 596 8.52 14.35 -18.52
N LEU A 597 8.99 13.21 -19.03
CA LEU A 597 10.16 12.48 -18.53
C LEU A 597 11.47 13.22 -18.78
N ILE A 598 11.68 13.68 -20.01
CA ILE A 598 12.92 14.32 -20.47
C ILE A 598 12.87 15.81 -20.20
N SER A 599 14.02 16.44 -19.90
CA SER A 599 14.07 17.89 -19.76
C SER A 599 13.68 18.58 -21.08
N GLU A 600 13.05 19.75 -20.97
CA GLU A 600 12.58 20.53 -22.13
C GLU A 600 13.68 20.76 -23.17
N LYS A 601 14.94 20.88 -22.71
CA LYS A 601 16.12 21.01 -23.56
C LYS A 601 16.29 19.88 -24.58
N TYR A 602 15.97 18.64 -24.22
CA TYR A 602 16.23 17.45 -25.05
C TYR A 602 14.96 16.76 -25.53
N ALA A 603 13.77 17.22 -25.13
CA ALA A 603 12.50 16.56 -25.44
C ALA A 603 12.27 16.46 -26.96
N GLU A 604 12.46 17.54 -27.71
CA GLU A 604 12.31 17.51 -29.18
C GLU A 604 13.39 16.65 -29.86
N ASP A 605 14.62 16.64 -29.37
CA ASP A 605 15.68 15.76 -29.91
C ASP A 605 15.32 14.28 -29.74
N VAL A 606 14.68 13.92 -28.62
CA VAL A 606 14.18 12.57 -28.36
C VAL A 606 12.99 12.22 -29.25
N LEU A 607 12.02 13.14 -29.40
CA LEU A 607 10.85 12.91 -30.24
C LEU A 607 11.20 12.80 -31.74
N ASN A 608 12.29 13.43 -32.17
CA ASN A 608 12.75 13.41 -33.56
C ASN A 608 13.86 12.38 -33.82
N CYS A 609 14.20 11.51 -32.86
CA CYS A 609 15.22 10.49 -33.08
C CYS A 609 14.75 9.41 -34.07
N ALA A 610 15.70 8.81 -34.80
CA ALA A 610 15.44 7.76 -35.79
C ALA A 610 15.74 6.37 -35.20
N PRO A 611 15.08 5.31 -35.71
CA PRO A 611 15.38 3.94 -35.30
C PRO A 611 16.70 3.45 -35.91
N ASP A 612 17.23 2.36 -35.37
CA ASP A 612 18.51 1.74 -35.79
C ASP A 612 18.61 1.41 -37.29
N ASP A 613 17.49 1.18 -37.98
CA ASP A 613 17.37 0.85 -39.40
C ASP A 613 16.98 2.05 -40.32
N GLY A 614 16.50 3.14 -39.72
CA GLY A 614 16.30 4.48 -40.30
C GLY A 614 15.06 4.68 -41.20
N ARG A 615 14.17 5.63 -40.80
CA ARG A 615 13.58 6.74 -41.61
C ARG A 615 12.45 7.49 -40.89
N ILE A 616 11.65 6.82 -40.04
CA ILE A 616 10.47 7.43 -39.39
C ILE A 616 10.85 7.96 -38.00
N PRO A 617 10.70 9.26 -37.71
CA PRO A 617 10.96 9.80 -36.37
C PRO A 617 10.05 9.17 -35.30
N LEU A 618 10.54 9.09 -34.06
CA LEU A 618 9.80 8.50 -32.93
C LEU A 618 8.38 9.07 -32.81
N LYS A 619 8.24 10.40 -32.91
CA LYS A 619 6.94 11.10 -32.85
C LYS A 619 5.94 10.62 -33.89
N GLU A 620 6.41 10.27 -35.08
CA GLU A 620 5.55 9.78 -36.15
C GLU A 620 5.25 8.28 -35.97
N ALA A 621 6.23 7.47 -35.61
CA ALA A 621 6.06 6.03 -35.38
C ALA A 621 5.10 5.73 -34.21
N PHE A 622 5.09 6.58 -33.18
CA PHE A 622 4.24 6.44 -31.99
C PHE A 622 3.06 7.43 -31.96
N LYS A 623 2.67 8.02 -33.11
CA LYS A 623 1.63 9.07 -33.18
C LYS A 623 0.32 8.69 -32.51
N ASN A 624 -0.10 7.42 -32.64
CA ASN A 624 -1.35 6.90 -32.07
C ASN A 624 -1.09 5.92 -30.90
N ALA A 625 0.10 5.98 -30.30
CA ALA A 625 0.49 5.07 -29.25
C ALA A 625 0.33 5.69 -27.86
N TYR A 626 -0.07 4.85 -26.90
CA TYR A 626 -0.37 5.25 -25.54
C TYR A 626 0.37 4.40 -24.51
N ILE A 627 0.72 5.05 -23.41
CA ILE A 627 1.25 4.43 -22.20
C ILE A 627 0.16 4.50 -21.14
N ARG A 628 -0.02 3.39 -20.41
CA ARG A 628 -0.86 3.35 -19.22
C ARG A 628 -0.21 2.51 -18.13
N PHE A 629 0.26 3.17 -17.08
CA PHE A 629 0.65 2.51 -15.83
C PHE A 629 0.45 3.46 -14.65
N THR A 630 -0.06 2.96 -13.54
CA THR A 630 -0.23 3.72 -12.29
C THR A 630 0.73 3.27 -11.20
N HIS A 631 1.24 2.04 -11.30
CA HIS A 631 2.10 1.42 -10.31
C HIS A 631 3.04 0.39 -10.94
N PHE A 632 4.06 -0.03 -10.18
CA PHE A 632 4.98 -1.10 -10.53
C PHE A 632 4.57 -2.43 -9.88
N VAL A 633 4.88 -3.54 -10.54
CA VAL A 633 4.78 -4.92 -10.01
C VAL A 633 6.10 -5.66 -10.16
N GLN A 634 6.41 -6.55 -9.22
CA GLN A 634 7.60 -7.38 -9.29
C GLN A 634 7.37 -8.56 -10.24
N ASN A 635 8.27 -8.79 -11.18
CA ASN A 635 8.24 -9.98 -12.03
C ASN A 635 8.66 -11.21 -11.24
N GLY A 636 7.98 -12.34 -11.47
CA GLY A 636 8.36 -13.62 -10.90
C GLY A 636 9.65 -14.17 -11.55
N LYS A 637 10.37 -15.01 -10.81
CA LYS A 637 11.56 -15.72 -11.33
C LYS A 637 11.20 -16.57 -12.54
N ASN A 638 12.04 -16.53 -13.56
CA ASN A 638 11.85 -17.25 -14.84
C ASN A 638 10.56 -16.89 -15.61
N ASN A 639 9.88 -15.79 -15.28
CA ASN A 639 8.75 -15.31 -16.07
C ASN A 639 9.23 -14.61 -17.33
N LYS A 640 8.56 -14.88 -18.46
CA LYS A 640 8.79 -14.16 -19.71
C LYS A 640 8.35 -12.71 -19.58
N LEU A 641 9.15 -11.83 -20.18
CA LEU A 641 8.84 -10.42 -20.36
C LEU A 641 8.57 -10.22 -21.85
N ASP A 642 7.30 -10.34 -22.25
CA ASP A 642 6.85 -10.29 -23.65
C ASP A 642 5.65 -9.34 -23.83
N THR A 643 5.15 -9.26 -25.07
CA THR A 643 4.00 -8.44 -25.44
C THR A 643 2.68 -8.88 -24.80
N ASP A 644 2.53 -10.14 -24.40
CA ASP A 644 1.39 -10.61 -23.59
C ASP A 644 1.48 -10.05 -22.16
N ALA A 645 2.67 -10.05 -21.57
CA ALA A 645 2.91 -9.36 -20.30
C ALA A 645 2.65 -7.85 -20.43
N ALA A 646 3.00 -7.23 -21.57
CA ALA A 646 2.68 -5.83 -21.85
C ALA A 646 1.17 -5.58 -21.98
N LEU A 647 0.40 -6.49 -22.61
CA LEU A 647 -1.07 -6.42 -22.65
C LEU A 647 -1.65 -6.46 -21.24
N ALA A 648 -1.24 -7.44 -20.43
CA ALA A 648 -1.66 -7.53 -19.03
C ALA A 648 -1.30 -6.25 -18.26
N GLY A 649 -0.11 -5.70 -18.54
CA GLY A 649 0.38 -4.42 -18.07
C GLY A 649 -0.57 -3.26 -18.37
N ILE A 650 -0.93 -3.05 -19.65
CA ILE A 650 -1.87 -2.01 -20.07
C ILE A 650 -3.25 -2.20 -19.43
N VAL A 651 -3.76 -3.43 -19.38
CA VAL A 651 -5.11 -3.72 -18.86
C VAL A 651 -5.20 -3.45 -17.36
N ARG A 652 -4.21 -3.92 -16.58
CA ARG A 652 -4.18 -3.72 -15.13
C ARG A 652 -3.58 -2.37 -14.71
N GLY A 653 -2.94 -1.65 -15.63
CA GLY A 653 -2.28 -0.37 -15.37
C GLY A 653 -0.97 -0.53 -14.59
N MET A 654 -0.16 -1.52 -14.95
CA MET A 654 1.09 -1.85 -14.27
C MET A 654 2.30 -1.79 -15.21
N ALA A 655 3.40 -1.25 -14.70
CA ALA A 655 4.74 -1.45 -15.24
C ALA A 655 5.45 -2.56 -14.45
N VAL A 656 6.43 -3.23 -15.06
CA VAL A 656 7.07 -4.42 -14.48
C VAL A 656 8.50 -4.10 -14.06
N GLN A 657 8.86 -4.45 -12.83
CA GLN A 657 10.22 -4.49 -12.31
C GLN A 657 10.75 -5.92 -12.40
N VAL A 658 11.91 -6.13 -13.00
CA VAL A 658 12.59 -7.42 -13.12
C VAL A 658 13.63 -7.54 -11.99
N GLU A 659 13.87 -8.77 -11.50
CA GLU A 659 14.86 -9.02 -10.44
C GLU A 659 16.30 -8.87 -10.97
N HIS A 660 17.18 -8.32 -10.15
CA HIS A 660 18.56 -7.98 -10.49
C HIS A 660 19.39 -9.24 -10.86
N ASN A 661 20.31 -9.11 -11.82
CA ASN A 661 21.27 -10.12 -12.31
C ASN A 661 20.77 -11.18 -13.31
N GLU A 662 19.48 -11.27 -13.63
CA GLU A 662 18.98 -12.29 -14.58
C GLU A 662 18.78 -11.77 -16.01
N HIS A 663 18.55 -10.46 -16.19
CA HIS A 663 18.20 -9.87 -17.48
C HIS A 663 18.91 -8.54 -17.75
N GLU A 664 19.07 -8.17 -19.02
CA GLU A 664 19.56 -6.85 -19.42
C GLU A 664 18.52 -5.74 -19.23
N ILE A 665 17.28 -6.12 -18.93
CA ILE A 665 16.12 -5.26 -18.74
C ILE A 665 15.76 -5.27 -17.26
N ASP A 666 15.78 -4.10 -16.63
CA ASP A 666 15.40 -3.94 -15.22
C ASP A 666 13.93 -3.53 -15.09
N ILE A 667 13.40 -2.74 -16.05
CA ILE A 667 12.01 -2.26 -16.04
C ILE A 667 11.39 -2.37 -17.43
N MET A 668 10.11 -2.76 -17.49
CA MET A 668 9.27 -2.65 -18.69
C MET A 668 8.07 -1.74 -18.44
N VAL A 669 7.92 -0.72 -19.28
CA VAL A 669 6.72 0.12 -19.33
C VAL A 669 5.93 -0.25 -20.59
N PRO A 670 4.69 -0.72 -20.48
CA PRO A 670 3.96 -1.22 -21.62
C PRO A 670 3.40 -0.06 -22.48
N ILE A 671 3.34 -0.30 -23.80
CA ILE A 671 2.79 0.63 -24.79
C ILE A 671 1.75 -0.12 -25.62
N THR A 672 0.61 0.51 -25.88
CA THR A 672 -0.34 0.08 -26.91
C THR A 672 -0.24 1.01 -28.12
N LEU A 673 -0.18 0.45 -29.34
CA LEU A 673 -0.10 1.17 -30.62
C LEU A 673 -1.48 1.63 -31.13
N GLY A 674 -2.49 1.59 -30.26
CA GLY A 674 -3.83 2.10 -30.48
C GLY A 674 -4.64 2.08 -29.18
N GLU A 675 -5.76 2.81 -29.13
CA GLU A 675 -6.59 2.92 -27.93
C GLU A 675 -7.80 1.97 -27.89
N ASP A 676 -8.23 1.45 -29.04
CA ASP A 676 -9.38 0.55 -29.15
C ASP A 676 -8.96 -0.90 -29.39
N LYS A 677 -9.83 -1.84 -28.97
CA LYS A 677 -9.68 -3.29 -29.22
C LYS A 677 -8.31 -3.80 -28.78
N LEU A 678 -8.00 -3.59 -27.50
CA LEU A 678 -6.77 -4.04 -26.87
C LEU A 678 -6.55 -5.54 -27.11
N ARG A 679 -5.33 -5.90 -27.51
CA ARG A 679 -4.90 -7.25 -27.87
C ARG A 679 -3.38 -7.28 -27.98
N GLU A 680 -2.78 -8.47 -27.98
CA GLU A 680 -1.32 -8.66 -28.03
C GLU A 680 -0.71 -7.95 -29.26
N GLU A 681 -1.37 -8.01 -30.42
CA GLU A 681 -0.77 -7.62 -31.70
C GLU A 681 -0.47 -6.13 -31.83
N ILE A 682 -1.05 -5.31 -30.94
CA ILE A 682 -0.81 -3.87 -30.87
C ILE A 682 0.05 -3.48 -29.66
N MET A 683 0.62 -4.45 -28.95
CA MET A 683 1.49 -4.20 -27.80
C MET A 683 2.95 -4.07 -28.22
N THR A 684 3.64 -3.19 -27.50
CA THR A 684 5.08 -2.97 -27.50
C THR A 684 5.47 -2.42 -26.13
N GLY A 685 6.69 -1.91 -25.95
CA GLY A 685 7.11 -1.36 -24.66
C GLY A 685 8.31 -0.44 -24.71
N ILE A 686 8.55 0.18 -23.56
CA ILE A 686 9.82 0.79 -23.19
C ILE A 686 10.58 -0.22 -22.34
N LEU A 687 11.71 -0.69 -22.84
CA LEU A 687 12.62 -1.59 -22.13
C LEU A 687 13.73 -0.74 -21.50
N ILE A 688 13.81 -0.75 -20.18
CA ILE A 688 14.64 0.17 -19.43
C ILE A 688 15.69 -0.61 -18.66
N GLN A 689 16.93 -0.14 -18.75
CA GLN A 689 18.02 -0.60 -17.92
C GLN A 689 18.52 0.54 -17.03
N VAL A 690 18.67 0.25 -15.74
CA VAL A 690 19.13 1.17 -14.72
C VAL A 690 20.56 0.84 -14.37
N LYS A 691 21.45 1.83 -14.47
CA LYS A 691 22.85 1.68 -14.07
C LYS A 691 23.18 2.66 -12.94
N ASP A 692 23.71 2.09 -11.87
CA ASP A 692 24.09 2.77 -10.63
C ASP A 692 25.62 2.80 -10.40
N LYS A 693 26.41 2.35 -11.38
CA LYS A 693 27.89 2.35 -11.31
C LYS A 693 28.48 3.67 -11.83
N ALA A 694 29.64 4.04 -11.29
CA ALA A 694 30.36 5.28 -11.64
C ALA A 694 30.96 5.28 -13.06
N ALA A 695 31.08 4.12 -13.72
CA ALA A 695 31.57 4.01 -15.09
C ALA A 695 30.42 3.96 -16.09
N ALA A 696 30.53 4.73 -17.18
CA ALA A 696 29.56 4.69 -18.27
C ALA A 696 29.60 3.30 -18.94
N ALA A 697 28.50 2.57 -18.86
CA ALA A 697 28.32 1.33 -19.62
C ALA A 697 27.66 1.65 -20.97
N VAL A 698 28.19 1.06 -22.04
CA VAL A 698 27.48 0.94 -23.32
C VAL A 698 26.69 -0.36 -23.21
N VAL A 699 25.37 -0.26 -23.13
CA VAL A 699 24.49 -1.43 -23.17
C VAL A 699 23.49 -1.23 -24.28
N THR A 700 23.32 -2.28 -25.07
CA THR A 700 22.33 -2.35 -26.15
C THR A 700 21.32 -3.40 -25.74
N ILE A 701 20.06 -3.01 -25.61
CA ILE A 701 18.97 -3.94 -25.30
C ILE A 701 18.41 -4.41 -26.65
N ASP A 702 18.54 -5.70 -26.96
CA ASP A 702 17.99 -6.32 -28.17
C ASP A 702 16.70 -7.07 -27.82
N ALA A 703 15.55 -6.55 -28.26
CA ALA A 703 14.24 -7.15 -27.94
C ALA A 703 14.08 -8.58 -28.51
N ASP A 704 14.78 -8.90 -29.60
CA ASP A 704 14.73 -10.22 -30.22
C ASP A 704 15.50 -11.26 -29.39
N GLU A 705 16.61 -10.86 -28.75
CA GLU A 705 17.37 -11.73 -27.84
C GLU A 705 16.60 -12.07 -26.56
N HIS A 706 15.70 -11.16 -26.15
CA HIS A 706 14.83 -11.35 -24.98
C HIS A 706 13.47 -11.99 -25.32
N TYR A 707 13.23 -12.37 -26.58
CA TYR A 707 11.95 -12.91 -27.06
C TYR A 707 10.74 -12.04 -26.67
N PHE A 708 10.92 -10.72 -26.69
CA PHE A 708 9.88 -9.78 -26.26
C PHE A 708 8.68 -9.82 -27.22
N PHE A 709 8.94 -10.00 -28.52
CA PHE A 709 7.92 -10.20 -29.54
C PHE A 709 7.73 -11.69 -29.86
N PRO A 710 6.52 -12.12 -30.27
CA PRO A 710 6.28 -13.49 -30.72
C PRO A 710 7.16 -13.84 -31.93
N ALA A 711 7.70 -15.06 -31.95
CA ALA A 711 8.62 -15.51 -33.01
C ALA A 711 7.97 -15.56 -34.40
N ASP A 712 6.64 -15.66 -34.48
CA ASP A 712 5.85 -15.67 -35.71
C ASP A 712 5.33 -14.28 -36.11
N CYS A 713 5.73 -13.22 -35.40
CA CYS A 713 5.34 -11.86 -35.70
C CYS A 713 5.86 -11.44 -37.10
N LYS A 714 4.93 -11.02 -37.97
CA LYS A 714 5.24 -10.58 -39.35
C LYS A 714 5.10 -9.07 -39.54
N VAL A 715 4.47 -8.40 -38.58
CA VAL A 715 4.19 -6.97 -38.64
C VAL A 715 5.23 -6.25 -37.79
N PRO A 716 6.01 -5.32 -38.37
CA PRO A 716 6.99 -4.57 -37.60
C PRO A 716 6.29 -3.71 -36.55
N ARG A 717 6.73 -3.82 -35.30
CA ARG A 717 6.23 -3.03 -34.17
C ARG A 717 7.40 -2.24 -33.58
N PRO A 718 7.36 -0.90 -33.56
CA PRO A 718 8.44 -0.11 -32.99
C PRO A 718 8.48 -0.27 -31.47
N TYR A 719 9.68 -0.20 -30.87
CA TYR A 719 9.87 -0.22 -29.42
C TYR A 719 10.94 0.79 -28.99
N ILE A 720 10.93 1.14 -27.71
CA ILE A 720 11.86 2.13 -27.14
C ILE A 720 12.77 1.43 -26.14
N THR A 721 14.05 1.77 -26.14
CA THR A 721 14.98 1.36 -25.07
C THR A 721 15.51 2.59 -24.37
N ILE A 722 15.50 2.58 -23.03
CA ILE A 722 16.08 3.67 -22.23
C ILE A 722 17.16 3.12 -21.30
N VAL A 723 18.36 3.68 -21.39
CA VAL A 723 19.42 3.42 -20.40
C VAL A 723 19.50 4.60 -19.43
N MET A 724 19.12 4.37 -18.18
CA MET A 724 19.15 5.37 -17.10
C MET A 724 20.44 5.23 -16.27
N GLN A 725 21.45 6.08 -16.54
CA GLN A 725 22.73 6.08 -15.83
C GLN A 725 22.70 7.13 -14.71
N LEU A 726 22.20 6.74 -13.53
CA LEU A 726 21.84 7.66 -12.46
C LEU A 726 23.03 8.08 -11.56
N CYS A 727 24.08 7.26 -11.44
CA CYS A 727 25.17 7.43 -10.47
C CYS A 727 26.55 7.79 -11.07
N LEU A 728 26.61 8.65 -12.08
CA LEU A 728 27.88 9.23 -12.54
C LEU A 728 28.37 10.30 -11.54
N GLN A 729 28.81 9.89 -10.36
CA GLN A 729 29.47 10.77 -9.40
C GLN A 729 30.98 10.77 -9.68
N THR A 730 31.52 11.89 -10.14
CA THR A 730 32.98 12.09 -10.16
C THR A 730 33.49 12.19 -8.72
N VAL A 731 34.70 11.66 -8.46
CA VAL A 731 35.38 11.64 -7.15
C VAL A 731 35.46 13.04 -6.47
N ALA A 732 35.30 14.12 -7.24
CA ALA A 732 35.20 15.49 -6.76
C ALA A 732 33.90 15.80 -5.99
N ASN A 733 32.76 15.19 -6.37
CA ASN A 733 31.44 15.49 -5.79
C ASN A 733 31.27 14.95 -4.35
N VAL A 734 31.99 13.89 -3.98
CA VAL A 734 31.96 13.32 -2.62
C VAL A 734 32.64 14.25 -1.60
N ARG A 735 33.61 15.08 -2.01
CA ARG A 735 34.31 16.02 -1.12
C ARG A 735 33.55 17.32 -0.87
N GLN A 736 32.64 17.71 -1.76
CA GLN A 736 31.92 19.00 -1.68
C GLN A 736 30.83 19.05 -0.60
N TYR A 737 30.32 17.91 -0.13
CA TYR A 737 29.30 17.87 0.94
C TYR A 737 29.83 18.15 2.36
N ARG A 738 31.08 18.63 2.53
CA ARG A 738 31.68 18.85 3.87
C ARG A 738 32.28 20.24 4.15
N LEU A 739 32.37 21.20 3.21
CA LEU A 739 32.90 22.55 3.49
C LEU A 739 32.26 23.66 2.63
N PRO A 740 32.03 24.88 3.16
CA PRO A 740 31.54 26.03 2.39
C PRO A 740 32.71 26.84 1.81
N VAL A 741 33.03 26.72 0.51
CA VAL A 741 33.91 27.67 -0.20
C VAL A 741 33.53 27.83 -1.69
N SER A 742 33.48 29.10 -2.12
CA SER A 742 33.57 29.73 -3.46
C SER A 742 33.16 28.99 -4.75
N PRO A 743 32.33 29.60 -5.63
CA PRO A 743 31.89 29.04 -6.89
C PRO A 743 33.00 29.15 -7.96
N GLN A 744 33.66 28.04 -8.26
CA GLN A 744 34.32 27.85 -9.56
C GLN A 744 33.60 26.74 -10.32
N GLU A 745 33.14 27.11 -11.52
CA GLU A 745 32.42 26.27 -12.48
C GLU A 745 33.25 25.02 -12.83
N LEU A 746 32.78 23.85 -12.41
CA LEU A 746 33.20 22.56 -12.93
C LEU A 746 31.96 21.80 -13.38
N SER A 747 31.76 21.76 -14.70
CA SER A 747 30.68 21.05 -15.37
C SER A 747 30.74 19.55 -15.05
N SER A 748 29.64 19.00 -14.54
CA SER A 748 29.40 17.55 -14.46
C SER A 748 28.53 17.10 -15.67
N PRO A 749 28.69 15.87 -16.19
CA PRO A 749 28.40 15.50 -17.59
C PRO A 749 26.95 15.03 -17.83
N SER A 750 25.95 15.73 -17.29
CA SER A 750 24.54 15.36 -17.52
C SER A 750 24.16 15.57 -18.98
N ARG A 751 23.82 14.48 -19.70
CA ARG A 751 23.54 14.51 -21.14
C ARG A 751 22.50 13.45 -21.52
N VAL A 752 21.61 13.82 -22.44
CA VAL A 752 20.76 12.86 -23.17
C VAL A 752 21.41 12.61 -24.52
N MET A 753 21.54 11.35 -24.91
CA MET A 753 22.09 10.93 -26.19
C MET A 753 21.06 10.09 -26.92
N THR A 754 20.82 10.43 -28.18
CA THR A 754 20.03 9.65 -29.13
C THR A 754 20.96 9.26 -30.29
N LYS A 755 20.70 8.12 -30.94
CA LYS A 755 21.37 7.81 -32.21
C LYS A 755 20.87 8.79 -33.28
N GLN A 756 21.71 9.74 -33.70
CA GLN A 756 21.43 10.60 -34.85
C GLN A 756 21.99 9.99 -36.13
N SER A 757 21.32 10.23 -37.26
CA SER A 757 21.49 9.61 -38.58
C SER A 757 22.85 9.78 -39.30
N HIS A 758 23.93 10.14 -38.61
CA HIS A 758 25.21 10.41 -39.24
C HIS A 758 26.21 9.27 -39.05
N ARG A 759 26.25 8.43 -40.11
CA ARG A 759 27.35 7.55 -40.55
C ARG A 759 28.09 6.82 -39.44
N THR A 760 27.61 5.63 -39.09
CA THR A 760 28.43 4.52 -38.54
C THR A 760 27.87 3.18 -39.04
N PRO A 761 28.70 2.11 -39.09
CA PRO A 761 28.48 0.95 -39.97
C PRO A 761 27.27 0.12 -39.56
N ARG A 762 26.54 -0.38 -40.57
CA ARG A 762 25.39 -1.29 -40.46
C ARG A 762 25.56 -2.29 -39.32
N SER A 763 24.66 -2.25 -38.34
CA SER A 763 24.33 -3.43 -37.55
C SER A 763 23.96 -4.55 -38.52
N THR A 764 24.62 -5.68 -38.41
CA THR A 764 24.48 -6.85 -39.29
C THR A 764 23.25 -7.70 -38.96
N LYS A 765 22.46 -7.34 -37.93
CA LYS A 765 21.17 -7.97 -37.61
C LYS A 765 20.02 -7.15 -38.19
N ASN A 766 19.36 -7.68 -39.22
CA ASN A 766 18.05 -7.17 -39.66
C ASN A 766 16.99 -7.60 -38.63
N SER A 767 16.84 -6.87 -37.52
CA SER A 767 15.67 -7.02 -36.65
C SER A 767 14.43 -6.55 -37.40
N LEU A 768 13.31 -7.27 -37.27
CA LEU A 768 12.02 -6.87 -37.86
C LEU A 768 11.46 -5.61 -37.17
N HIS A 769 11.83 -5.37 -35.92
CA HIS A 769 11.21 -4.39 -35.05
C HIS A 769 12.07 -3.12 -34.92
N PRO A 770 11.58 -1.93 -35.35
CA PRO A 770 12.36 -0.70 -35.24
C PRO A 770 12.65 -0.29 -33.79
N CYS A 771 13.93 -0.18 -33.44
CA CYS A 771 14.39 0.18 -32.08
C CYS A 771 14.77 1.65 -31.96
N TYR A 772 14.16 2.38 -31.01
CA TYR A 772 14.51 3.76 -30.66
C TYR A 772 15.32 3.82 -29.37
N GLN A 773 16.61 4.16 -29.48
CA GLN A 773 17.54 4.11 -28.34
C GLN A 773 17.76 5.50 -27.71
N ILE A 774 17.51 5.58 -26.40
CA ILE A 774 17.70 6.79 -25.59
C ILE A 774 18.67 6.46 -24.44
N ASN A 775 19.78 7.18 -24.35
CA ASN A 775 20.73 7.03 -23.25
C ASN A 775 20.78 8.31 -22.41
N ILE A 776 20.42 8.20 -21.14
CA ILE A 776 20.32 9.33 -20.21
C ILE A 776 21.42 9.21 -19.17
N ARG A 777 22.33 10.19 -19.15
CA ARG A 777 23.43 10.28 -18.18
C ARG A 777 23.16 11.38 -17.16
N GLY A 778 23.23 11.00 -15.88
CA GLY A 778 23.03 11.87 -14.73
C GLY A 778 21.62 11.81 -14.15
N CYS A 779 21.45 12.34 -12.94
CA CYS A 779 20.18 12.40 -12.22
C CYS A 779 19.91 13.84 -11.75
N SER A 780 19.40 14.68 -12.64
CA SER A 780 19.11 16.10 -12.35
C SER A 780 18.04 16.68 -13.28
N GLY A 781 17.49 17.84 -12.92
CA GLY A 781 16.53 18.60 -13.75
C GLY A 781 17.07 18.97 -15.15
N ALA A 782 18.40 18.91 -15.34
CA ALA A 782 19.02 19.15 -16.65
C ALA A 782 18.70 18.05 -17.68
N VAL A 783 18.37 16.83 -17.24
CA VAL A 783 18.08 15.68 -18.12
C VAL A 783 16.70 15.08 -17.91
N TYR A 784 16.15 15.18 -16.69
CA TYR A 784 14.79 14.72 -16.38
C TYR A 784 13.87 15.90 -16.05
N GLY A 785 12.71 15.97 -16.70
CA GLY A 785 11.75 17.07 -16.56
C GLY A 785 10.99 17.12 -15.23
N VAL A 786 11.13 16.09 -14.39
CA VAL A 786 10.44 15.95 -13.09
C VAL A 786 11.36 16.09 -11.87
N ILE A 787 12.67 16.20 -12.07
CA ILE A 787 13.62 16.36 -10.96
C ILE A 787 13.73 17.84 -10.61
N ASP A 788 13.17 18.21 -9.46
CA ASP A 788 13.17 19.57 -8.92
C ASP A 788 14.15 19.77 -7.74
N ASN A 789 14.62 18.69 -7.12
CA ASN A 789 15.55 18.71 -5.98
C ASN A 789 16.73 17.74 -6.20
N LYS A 790 17.74 18.18 -6.95
CA LYS A 790 18.92 17.37 -7.28
C LYS A 790 19.61 16.76 -6.05
N ASP A 791 19.69 17.50 -4.95
CA ASP A 791 20.40 17.06 -3.75
C ASP A 791 19.70 15.91 -3.03
N ALA A 792 18.36 15.94 -2.94
CA ALA A 792 17.61 14.84 -2.35
C ALA A 792 17.75 13.56 -3.17
N TYR A 793 17.70 13.66 -4.50
CA TYR A 793 17.96 12.52 -5.40
C TYR A 793 19.39 12.00 -5.26
N ALA A 794 20.39 12.88 -5.25
CA ALA A 794 21.78 12.50 -5.09
C ALA A 794 22.04 11.78 -3.75
N LYS A 795 21.36 12.22 -2.68
CA LYS A 795 21.43 11.62 -1.35
C LYS A 795 20.83 10.22 -1.31
N VAL A 796 19.66 10.02 -1.93
CA VAL A 796 19.04 8.69 -2.07
C VAL A 796 19.94 7.73 -2.86
N LEU A 797 20.62 8.23 -3.90
CA LEU A 797 21.52 7.45 -4.76
C LEU A 797 22.92 7.20 -4.17
N ALA A 798 23.36 7.96 -3.17
CA ALA A 798 24.72 7.86 -2.63
C ALA A 798 25.01 6.45 -2.11
N SER A 799 26.10 5.82 -2.56
CA SER A 799 26.56 4.55 -1.98
C SER A 799 27.07 4.80 -0.57
N HIS A 800 26.60 4.05 0.42
CA HIS A 800 27.05 4.18 1.80
C HIS A 800 27.94 3.00 2.18
N ASN A 801 29.20 2.99 1.74
CA ASN A 801 30.14 1.98 2.21
C ASN A 801 30.59 2.29 3.66
N ILE A 802 31.01 1.24 4.40
CA ILE A 802 31.41 1.34 5.82
C ILE A 802 32.57 2.32 6.01
N ILE A 803 33.42 2.47 4.98
CA ILE A 803 34.63 3.29 5.02
C ILE A 803 34.28 4.78 4.95
N GLU A 804 33.36 5.19 4.06
CA GLU A 804 32.93 6.58 3.86
C GLU A 804 32.14 7.15 5.05
N ASN A 805 31.47 6.28 5.81
CA ASN A 805 30.68 6.63 6.99
C ASN A 805 31.45 6.55 8.31
N HIS A 806 32.74 6.20 8.28
CA HIS A 806 33.52 6.12 9.50
C HIS A 806 33.69 7.52 10.11
N LEU A 807 33.09 7.73 11.30
CA LEU A 807 33.05 9.02 12.00
C LEU A 807 34.42 9.71 12.10
N ARG A 808 35.49 8.92 12.19
CA ARG A 808 36.86 9.44 12.18
C ARG A 808 37.43 9.35 10.76
N ASN A 809 37.31 10.45 10.03
CA ASN A 809 37.74 10.58 8.63
C ASN A 809 39.24 10.87 8.44
N ALA A 810 40.02 10.92 9.52
CA ALA A 810 41.46 11.14 9.40
C ALA A 810 42.10 10.00 8.57
N PRO A 811 43.01 10.29 7.62
CA PRO A 811 43.58 9.27 6.72
C PRO A 811 44.16 8.06 7.45
N ARG A 812 44.78 8.27 8.62
CA ARG A 812 45.29 7.18 9.47
C ARG A 812 44.19 6.27 10.02
N ASN A 813 43.04 6.83 10.35
CA ASN A 813 41.92 6.08 10.92
C ASN A 813 41.19 5.29 9.83
N ILE A 814 41.05 5.89 8.64
CA ILE A 814 40.53 5.20 7.45
C ILE A 814 41.47 4.07 7.03
N ALA A 815 42.79 4.30 7.00
CA ALA A 815 43.76 3.26 6.67
C ALA A 815 43.74 2.12 7.71
N ALA A 816 43.61 2.43 9.00
CA ALA A 816 43.47 1.43 10.05
C ALA A 816 42.18 0.62 9.90
N LEU A 817 41.07 1.28 9.54
CA LEU A 817 39.80 0.60 9.25
C LEU A 817 39.91 -0.29 8.01
N GLN A 818 40.53 0.18 6.93
CA GLN A 818 40.77 -0.63 5.71
C GLN A 818 41.62 -1.87 6.00
N ARG A 819 42.59 -1.79 6.92
CA ARG A 819 43.38 -2.97 7.36
C ARG A 819 42.55 -4.03 8.07
N MET A 820 41.44 -3.63 8.71
CA MET A 820 40.47 -4.59 9.28
C MET A 820 39.67 -5.31 8.18
N LYS A 821 39.80 -4.90 6.91
CA LYS A 821 39.13 -5.44 5.73
C LYS A 821 37.60 -5.57 5.87
N PRO A 822 36.88 -4.50 6.28
CA PRO A 822 35.41 -4.51 6.24
C PRO A 822 34.86 -4.58 4.80
N VAL A 823 35.67 -4.15 3.82
CA VAL A 823 35.49 -4.31 2.39
C VAL A 823 36.85 -4.70 1.80
N TRP A 824 36.85 -5.52 0.75
CA TRP A 824 38.08 -5.98 0.11
C TRP A 824 38.41 -5.14 -1.12
N ASP A 825 39.30 -4.17 -0.95
CA ASP A 825 39.71 -3.24 -2.01
C ASP A 825 41.15 -3.51 -2.44
N ARG A 826 41.46 -3.37 -3.74
CA ARG A 826 42.84 -3.47 -4.24
C ARG A 826 43.64 -2.27 -3.75
N ASN A 827 44.24 -2.38 -2.57
CA ASN A 827 45.11 -1.37 -2.01
C ASN A 827 46.10 -2.02 -1.02
N LYS A 828 47.13 -1.25 -0.65
CA LYS A 828 48.13 -1.69 0.32
C LYS A 828 47.53 -2.06 1.68
N GLN A 829 46.42 -1.45 2.10
CA GLN A 829 45.81 -1.73 3.40
C GLN A 829 45.14 -3.11 3.46
N CYS A 830 44.52 -3.58 2.38
CA CYS A 830 43.87 -4.90 2.32
C CYS A 830 44.84 -6.02 1.93
N PHE A 831 45.85 -5.70 1.11
CA PHE A 831 46.79 -6.65 0.50
C PHE A 831 48.24 -6.48 0.99
N GLU A 832 48.48 -5.90 2.18
CA GLU A 832 49.84 -5.74 2.74
C GLU A 832 50.61 -7.07 2.91
N TRP A 833 49.89 -8.19 2.96
CA TRP A 833 50.42 -9.54 3.19
C TRP A 833 50.85 -10.27 1.91
N ILE A 834 50.66 -9.67 0.72
CA ILE A 834 51.04 -10.28 -0.56
C ILE A 834 51.70 -9.26 -1.49
N GLU A 835 52.90 -9.58 -1.98
CA GLU A 835 53.67 -8.73 -2.91
C GLU A 835 53.22 -8.91 -4.37
N VAL A 836 51.93 -8.66 -4.63
CA VAL A 836 51.37 -8.61 -5.99
C VAL A 836 51.02 -7.15 -6.33
N PRO A 837 51.81 -6.45 -7.17
CA PRO A 837 51.61 -5.03 -7.46
C PRO A 837 50.20 -4.68 -7.96
N ALA A 838 49.58 -5.56 -8.75
CA ALA A 838 48.22 -5.40 -9.26
C ALA A 838 47.14 -5.38 -8.15
N LEU A 839 47.43 -5.94 -6.97
CA LEU A 839 46.54 -5.97 -5.81
C LEU A 839 46.84 -4.84 -4.81
N GLN A 840 48.02 -4.22 -4.89
CA GLN A 840 48.44 -3.12 -4.01
C GLN A 840 48.21 -1.73 -4.60
N ALA A 841 47.85 -1.63 -5.88
CA ALA A 841 47.51 -0.38 -6.56
C ALA A 841 46.11 0.10 -6.14
N GLY A 842 46.04 1.13 -5.29
CA GLY A 842 44.77 1.86 -5.05
C GLY A 842 44.26 2.46 -6.35
N ASP A 843 42.94 2.64 -6.49
CA ASP A 843 42.21 3.13 -7.69
C ASP A 843 42.77 4.42 -8.30
N GLY A 844 43.92 4.25 -8.93
CA GLY A 844 44.68 5.15 -9.78
C GLY A 844 45.22 4.32 -10.92
N TYR A 845 44.37 3.45 -11.49
CA TYR A 845 44.56 3.06 -12.87
C TYR A 845 44.53 4.37 -13.65
N GLY A 846 45.71 4.75 -14.14
CA GLY A 846 45.85 5.77 -15.15
C GLY A 846 44.79 5.49 -16.21
N VAL A 847 44.09 6.56 -16.58
CA VAL A 847 43.45 6.66 -17.88
C VAL A 847 44.49 6.17 -18.88
N VAL A 848 44.36 4.93 -19.35
CA VAL A 848 44.85 4.62 -20.68
C VAL A 848 44.08 5.60 -21.56
N PRO A 849 44.76 6.49 -22.30
CA PRO A 849 44.06 7.28 -23.30
C PRO A 849 43.36 6.26 -24.19
N MET A 850 42.03 6.16 -24.11
CA MET A 850 41.32 5.64 -25.26
C MET A 850 41.62 6.64 -26.35
N ASP A 851 42.40 6.19 -27.33
CA ASP A 851 42.59 6.91 -28.56
C ASP A 851 41.23 7.38 -29.06
N ASN A 852 41.18 8.69 -29.31
CA ASN A 852 40.13 9.30 -30.08
C ASN A 852 40.07 8.61 -31.45
N GLU A 853 39.17 7.65 -31.64
CA GLU A 853 38.56 7.47 -32.96
C GLU A 853 37.35 8.39 -33.08
N GLY A 854 37.64 9.68 -32.94
CA GLY A 854 36.97 10.72 -33.70
C GLY A 854 37.63 10.78 -35.06
N ILE A 855 36.84 10.52 -36.10
CA ILE A 855 37.17 10.73 -37.51
C ILE A 855 37.78 12.13 -37.67
N PHE A 856 39.06 12.21 -38.01
CA PHE A 856 39.69 13.44 -38.50
C PHE A 856 39.37 13.59 -40.00
N VAL A 857 38.84 14.75 -40.35
CA VAL A 857 38.84 15.25 -41.74
C VAL A 857 40.05 16.15 -41.88
N GLY A 858 40.94 15.85 -42.83
CA GLY A 858 42.06 16.70 -43.21
C GLY A 858 42.76 16.15 -44.44
N ALA A 859 42.77 16.93 -45.52
CA ALA A 859 43.22 16.61 -46.88
C ALA A 859 44.68 16.12 -47.00
N ASP A 860 44.89 15.29 -48.04
CA ASP A 860 46.05 15.06 -48.92
C ASP A 860 47.26 16.01 -48.80
N PRO A 861 48.52 15.58 -49.12
CA PRO A 861 48.84 14.78 -50.31
C PRO A 861 49.99 13.74 -50.25
N GLU A 862 49.97 12.87 -51.27
CA GLU A 862 51.10 12.23 -51.98
C GLU A 862 52.04 11.23 -51.27
N GLY A 863 52.26 10.09 -51.94
CA GLY A 863 53.57 9.41 -51.92
C GLY A 863 53.57 7.90 -51.64
N ASP A 864 53.30 7.11 -52.69
CA ASP A 864 54.00 5.89 -53.11
C ASP A 864 54.48 4.82 -52.10
N ALA A 865 53.92 3.63 -52.34
CA ALA A 865 54.61 2.39 -52.73
C ALA A 865 55.21 1.42 -51.67
N ASP A 866 54.89 0.15 -51.97
CA ASP A 866 55.57 -1.12 -51.73
C ASP A 866 55.59 -1.70 -50.30
N ASP A 867 54.87 -2.78 -49.99
CA ASP A 867 54.96 -4.19 -50.45
C ASP A 867 55.86 -5.05 -49.51
N ILE A 868 55.49 -6.33 -49.40
CA ILE A 868 56.30 -7.48 -48.94
C ILE A 868 56.23 -7.90 -47.44
N SER A 869 55.39 -8.92 -47.23
CA SER A 869 55.59 -10.21 -46.51
C SER A 869 56.10 -10.27 -45.05
N ASN A 870 55.27 -10.89 -44.19
CA ASN A 870 55.50 -12.12 -43.37
C ASN A 870 56.92 -12.76 -43.33
N PRO A 871 57.27 -13.67 -42.36
CA PRO A 871 56.53 -14.16 -41.17
C PRO A 871 57.43 -14.48 -39.93
N VAL A 872 56.86 -15.21 -38.94
CA VAL A 872 57.51 -16.05 -37.90
C VAL A 872 58.08 -15.28 -36.69
N GLY A 873 57.93 -15.66 -35.42
CA GLY A 873 57.37 -16.83 -34.74
C GLY A 873 57.88 -16.83 -33.29
N ASP A 874 57.35 -17.78 -32.52
CA ASP A 874 57.83 -18.33 -31.25
C ASP A 874 57.51 -17.63 -29.90
N LEU A 875 56.89 -18.50 -29.08
CA LEU A 875 56.74 -18.61 -27.62
C LEU A 875 55.53 -17.96 -26.93
#